data_AF-A0A0K6GB82-F1
#
_entry.id   AF-A0A0K6GB82-F1
#
_cell.length_a   1.000
_cell.length_b   1.000
_cell.length_c   1.000
_cell.angle_alpha   90.00
_cell.angle_beta   90.00
_cell.angle_gamma   90.00
#
_symmetry.space_group_name_H-M   'P 1'
#
loop_
_entity.id
_entity.type
_entity.pdbx_description
1 polymer ?
#
loop_
_entity_poly.entity_id
_entity_poly.type
_entity_poly.pdbx_seq_one_letter_code
_entity_poly.pdbx_strand_id
1 'polypeptide(L)'
;MYTTQPIDSKEDIELKDVGMPHPDCSDHSHTTRSYVPDHKSSAIHFAHEHASRESTTRGRINRIIRNIWLTGFMPVVAFAYISFCYSAATRVVPVRIWMVDEPTSHLSAIKAGITTINIIIITLSLLPLKSLLDELKGEEFFRMLRISKSGVPMKAINNVSTPSHTYVRGLLSIIQTHASKYYAGAVLTGLMATLISSLAPAALSVGVISVDKELTAFRVGAVASDSVIKQVEPLFAIQRVTYDNSEATEAASMGWVQQVLGINLTFQATSLKYGVPVPLDLQAFDRARYVTDVAVMNPVCTWTVPSPPVVPVANASDSSAVVNLTLPDFGVSTQLYPRNFGFPLLGSKMSLTVLGEDITSALVNISTGDPPITGVMGWLMTRCKSCQPSTEEKFYNTINMTGLPTQEYQGVRIVGNVSEPETAEFSILMCDPRLSVETREVRLDGSGRITVMENGGLTRQGNLHLAQTRLLLGKGLAKFGSDSGPNTMFSGVGQETQIKMFFGPIENSTLTPVLTPRPISELTHGYMVAQQAAMRSYLSGRMSSSVVPGRMQEMKLVFTSSLPQVVVSTVLFVFAAIFINACYLRSDTEQFTLFSVAAALSNSNLGRMCEDVKYVDRGRGTPPQNTSFAINIGSSVQFALTPDCLFCPTEGMYDTSSSSSLVKDPGLGVFGDSTFGGTRGYEAITLGGLLQDNQSLMGHLGLFVPQSNETRRKQSVIYRLNERDQLLNPVWGLRLGGENPQLTIGALDPNDYEGEINWVPLVNDSSRIQIDALKGYNGNAFPLPSPITAWIDTLSKNIYMPDLSMYYMNDSLIGPNQFINLYPSDSTRFAVRCNGTEPPSVEFSIEINGVDYPMNQTDLIRPTGPMAAPGYCNLGVMKSSAADYTLGVTFLRSVYLAYRFPTGSCPGYYGFAVPKGGPTPTSKQKPRTTPTDAATCLSFVTPSSTPTPTIAVSKELQPSGSSEETYPVHGRTEDQWVALRGVKDLPPLKVSGGIYGFGG
;
A
#
# COMPACT_ATOMS: atom_id res chain seq x y z
N MET A 1 8.12 30.74 -21.38
CA MET A 1 9.59 30.98 -21.38
C MET A 1 10.18 30.29 -20.18
N TYR A 2 11.18 29.43 -20.37
CA TYR A 2 12.09 28.93 -19.32
C TYR A 2 13.43 28.66 -20.00
N THR A 3 14.52 29.17 -19.44
CA THR A 3 15.87 29.05 -20.00
C THR A 3 16.76 28.24 -19.07
N THR A 4 17.10 27.02 -19.47
CA THR A 4 18.07 26.16 -18.80
C THR A 4 19.48 26.43 -19.34
N GLN A 5 20.43 26.75 -18.48
CA GLN A 5 21.87 26.64 -18.79
C GLN A 5 22.44 25.38 -18.13
N PRO A 6 23.33 24.62 -18.81
CA PRO A 6 24.12 23.58 -18.17
C PRO A 6 25.37 24.18 -17.50
N ILE A 7 25.90 23.48 -16.49
CA ILE A 7 27.24 23.70 -15.96
C ILE A 7 28.00 22.38 -16.08
N ASP A 8 29.12 22.41 -16.81
CA ASP A 8 30.10 21.33 -16.85
C ASP A 8 31.08 21.49 -15.67
N SER A 9 31.36 20.40 -14.96
CA SER A 9 32.53 20.32 -14.08
C SER A 9 32.98 18.86 -13.95
N LYS A 10 34.08 18.52 -14.64
CA LYS A 10 34.90 17.36 -14.26
C LYS A 10 35.77 17.75 -13.07
N GLU A 11 35.88 16.86 -12.09
CA GLU A 11 37.00 16.86 -11.15
C GLU A 11 37.64 15.47 -11.15
N ASP A 12 38.92 15.42 -11.49
CA ASP A 12 39.75 14.21 -11.41
C ASP A 12 40.34 14.14 -9.98
N ILE A 13 40.18 12.99 -9.30
CA ILE A 13 40.67 12.81 -7.92
C ILE A 13 42.01 12.07 -7.94
N GLU A 14 43.10 12.79 -7.70
CA GLU A 14 44.40 12.20 -7.38
C GLU A 14 44.39 11.62 -5.96
N LEU A 15 44.80 10.36 -5.81
CA LEU A 15 45.12 9.75 -4.51
C LEU A 15 46.61 9.92 -4.21
N LYS A 16 46.93 10.65 -3.13
CA LYS A 16 48.30 10.79 -2.63
C LYS A 16 48.60 9.76 -1.54
N ASP A 17 49.71 9.05 -1.71
CA ASP A 17 50.36 8.30 -0.63
C ASP A 17 50.93 9.25 0.43
N VAL A 18 50.70 8.92 1.70
CA VAL A 18 51.43 9.45 2.86
C VAL A 18 51.66 8.26 3.80
N GLY A 19 52.89 8.09 4.29
CA GLY A 19 53.26 6.91 5.10
C GLY A 19 54.15 7.24 6.30
N MET A 20 54.38 6.19 7.10
CA MET A 20 55.19 6.16 8.35
C MET A 20 54.58 6.90 9.56
N PRO A 21 55.00 6.59 10.82
CA PRO A 21 55.91 5.51 11.25
C PRO A 21 55.32 4.55 12.33
N HIS A 22 56.04 3.47 12.61
CA HIS A 22 55.99 2.73 13.89
C HIS A 22 56.78 3.51 14.97
N PRO A 23 56.50 3.34 16.29
CA PRO A 23 57.24 2.31 17.05
C PRO A 23 56.55 1.71 18.29
N ASP A 24 57.27 0.74 18.88
CA ASP A 24 57.33 0.30 20.28
C ASP A 24 56.19 -0.48 20.98
N CYS A 25 56.64 -1.38 21.86
CA CYS A 25 55.85 -2.30 22.68
C CYS A 25 55.78 -1.83 24.14
N SER A 26 54.79 -2.33 24.88
CA SER A 26 54.95 -2.60 26.32
C SER A 26 54.10 -3.80 26.74
N ASP A 27 54.64 -4.66 27.61
CA ASP A 27 53.95 -5.81 28.18
C ASP A 27 52.94 -5.39 29.25
N HIS A 28 51.87 -6.18 29.43
CA HIS A 28 51.29 -6.46 30.76
C HIS A 28 50.61 -7.84 30.78
N SER A 29 50.47 -8.42 31.97
CA SER A 29 50.48 -9.88 32.16
C SER A 29 49.31 -10.45 32.99
N HIS A 30 49.19 -11.79 32.96
CA HIS A 30 48.26 -12.64 33.74
C HIS A 30 46.79 -12.59 33.27
N THR A 31 45.94 -13.61 33.49
CA THR A 31 46.09 -14.87 34.28
C THR A 31 45.73 -16.11 33.45
N THR A 32 46.22 -17.28 33.88
CA THR A 32 45.86 -18.59 33.32
C THR A 32 44.86 -19.34 34.21
N ARG A 33 43.94 -20.09 33.59
CA ARG A 33 43.32 -21.28 34.19
C ARG A 33 42.89 -22.27 33.11
N SER A 34 43.23 -23.54 33.30
CA SER A 34 42.93 -24.64 32.37
C SER A 34 41.88 -25.58 32.95
N TYR A 35 41.15 -26.28 32.08
CA TYR A 35 40.50 -27.55 32.38
C TYR A 35 40.43 -28.43 31.11
N VAL A 36 40.39 -29.75 31.30
CA VAL A 36 40.47 -30.79 30.26
C VAL A 36 39.45 -31.90 30.58
N PRO A 37 38.62 -32.35 29.62
CA PRO A 37 38.59 -33.76 29.24
C PRO A 37 38.61 -34.00 27.70
N ASP A 38 37.89 -35.01 27.17
CA ASP A 38 38.34 -35.81 26.00
C ASP A 38 37.18 -36.48 25.19
N HIS A 39 37.49 -37.53 24.40
CA HIS A 39 36.58 -38.50 23.74
C HIS A 39 35.87 -38.00 22.44
N LYS A 40 36.46 -38.02 21.23
CA LYS A 40 37.61 -38.76 20.64
C LYS A 40 37.31 -40.20 20.13
N SER A 41 36.31 -40.43 19.25
CA SER A 41 36.12 -41.74 18.56
C SER A 41 35.43 -41.80 17.18
N SER A 42 34.65 -40.80 16.72
CA SER A 42 33.70 -40.97 15.60
C SER A 42 34.24 -40.83 14.17
N ALA A 43 35.24 -39.97 13.94
CA ALA A 43 35.58 -39.48 12.59
C ALA A 43 36.11 -40.54 11.60
N ILE A 44 36.77 -41.59 12.10
CA ILE A 44 37.38 -42.64 11.25
C ILE A 44 36.32 -43.46 10.50
N HIS A 45 35.10 -43.59 11.06
CA HIS A 45 34.03 -44.39 10.48
C HIS A 45 33.50 -43.78 9.16
N PHE A 46 33.29 -42.45 9.13
CA PHE A 46 32.71 -41.76 7.97
C PHE A 46 33.59 -41.80 6.71
N ALA A 47 34.92 -41.70 6.88
CA ALA A 47 35.86 -41.79 5.76
C ALA A 47 35.81 -43.16 5.07
N HIS A 48 35.67 -44.23 5.86
CA HIS A 48 35.60 -45.60 5.36
C HIS A 48 34.24 -45.93 4.70
N GLU A 49 33.16 -45.28 5.15
CA GLU A 49 31.84 -45.44 4.56
C GLU A 49 31.69 -44.72 3.21
N HIS A 50 32.28 -43.54 3.04
CA HIS A 50 32.24 -42.81 1.76
C HIS A 50 32.93 -43.57 0.62
N ALA A 51 34.14 -44.11 0.86
CA ALA A 51 34.87 -44.91 -0.12
C ALA A 51 34.13 -46.20 -0.50
N SER A 52 33.41 -46.81 0.45
CA SER A 52 32.56 -47.98 0.21
C SER A 52 31.42 -47.66 -0.77
N ARG A 53 30.67 -46.56 -0.54
CA ARG A 53 29.47 -46.21 -1.31
C ARG A 53 29.72 -45.98 -2.81
N GLU A 54 30.83 -45.32 -3.19
CA GLU A 54 31.13 -45.05 -4.62
C GLU A 54 31.41 -46.31 -5.45
N SER A 55 31.96 -47.37 -4.83
CA SER A 55 32.28 -48.63 -5.53
C SER A 55 31.05 -49.42 -6.02
N THR A 56 29.86 -49.08 -5.52
CA THR A 56 28.63 -49.85 -5.77
C THR A 56 28.04 -49.59 -7.16
N THR A 57 27.38 -50.60 -7.74
CA THR A 57 26.59 -50.45 -8.98
C THR A 57 25.53 -49.36 -8.88
N ARG A 58 24.97 -49.15 -7.67
CA ARG A 58 24.02 -48.05 -7.39
C ARG A 58 24.68 -46.67 -7.52
N GLY A 59 25.93 -46.50 -7.08
CA GLY A 59 26.71 -45.28 -7.29
C GLY A 59 26.94 -45.00 -8.78
N ARG A 60 27.30 -46.03 -9.56
CA ARG A 60 27.52 -45.90 -11.01
C ARG A 60 26.26 -45.52 -11.78
N ILE A 61 25.10 -46.11 -11.42
CA ILE A 61 23.79 -45.74 -11.98
C ILE A 61 23.42 -44.30 -11.62
N ASN A 62 23.61 -43.88 -10.37
CA ASN A 62 23.36 -42.49 -9.94
C ASN A 62 24.23 -41.49 -10.72
N ARG A 63 25.51 -41.80 -10.99
CA ARG A 63 26.39 -40.94 -11.81
C ARG A 63 25.87 -40.80 -13.25
N ILE A 64 25.38 -41.88 -13.86
CA ILE A 64 24.77 -41.86 -15.21
C ILE A 64 23.48 -41.03 -15.22
N ILE A 65 22.57 -41.23 -14.26
CA ILE A 65 21.31 -40.47 -14.16
C ILE A 65 21.59 -38.98 -13.93
N ARG A 66 22.55 -38.65 -13.04
CA ARG A 66 23.00 -37.26 -12.80
C ARG A 66 23.45 -36.62 -14.12
N ASN A 67 24.30 -37.30 -14.88
CA ASN A 67 24.84 -36.76 -16.12
C ASN A 67 23.76 -36.58 -17.19
N ILE A 68 22.86 -37.55 -17.39
CA ILE A 68 21.72 -37.44 -18.34
C ILE A 68 20.81 -36.27 -17.97
N TRP A 69 20.53 -36.06 -16.68
CA TRP A 69 19.71 -34.93 -16.22
C TRP A 69 20.41 -33.58 -16.44
N LEU A 70 21.71 -33.48 -16.13
CA LEU A 70 22.48 -32.24 -16.28
C LEU A 70 22.76 -31.87 -17.75
N THR A 71 22.99 -32.83 -18.66
CA THR A 71 23.27 -32.54 -20.07
C THR A 71 22.03 -32.56 -20.97
N GLY A 72 20.99 -33.32 -20.62
CA GLY A 72 19.77 -33.47 -21.42
C GLY A 72 18.64 -32.53 -21.01
N PHE A 73 18.26 -32.51 -19.73
CA PHE A 73 17.05 -31.79 -19.28
C PHE A 73 17.25 -30.26 -19.24
N MET A 74 18.38 -29.79 -18.73
CA MET A 74 18.61 -28.35 -18.52
C MET A 74 18.69 -27.51 -19.81
N PRO A 75 19.34 -27.97 -20.91
CA PRO A 75 19.26 -27.26 -22.18
C PRO A 75 17.82 -27.18 -22.74
N VAL A 76 17.00 -28.22 -22.57
CA VAL A 76 15.59 -28.20 -23.01
C VAL A 76 14.78 -27.14 -22.25
N VAL A 77 15.01 -26.98 -20.95
CA VAL A 77 14.41 -25.89 -20.15
C VAL A 77 14.82 -24.51 -20.66
N ALA A 78 16.11 -24.30 -20.98
CA ALA A 78 16.60 -23.05 -21.54
C ALA A 78 16.02 -22.74 -22.94
N PHE A 79 15.96 -23.73 -23.83
CA PHE A 79 15.35 -23.57 -25.15
C PHE A 79 13.85 -23.28 -25.09
N ALA A 80 13.12 -23.92 -24.17
CA ALA A 80 11.70 -23.64 -23.93
C ALA A 80 11.48 -22.20 -23.46
N TYR A 81 12.31 -21.71 -22.53
CA TYR A 81 12.28 -20.32 -22.07
C TYR A 81 12.54 -19.32 -23.21
N ILE A 82 13.62 -19.52 -23.97
CA ILE A 82 13.97 -18.66 -25.11
C ILE A 82 12.86 -18.63 -26.16
N SER A 83 12.28 -19.79 -26.49
CA SER A 83 11.17 -19.90 -27.45
C SER A 83 9.91 -19.17 -26.98
N PHE A 84 9.62 -19.20 -25.67
CA PHE A 84 8.53 -18.43 -25.08
C PHE A 84 8.78 -16.92 -25.19
N CYS A 85 10.00 -16.45 -24.93
CA CYS A 85 10.36 -15.04 -25.09
C CYS A 85 10.25 -14.56 -26.54
N TYR A 86 10.66 -15.36 -27.54
CA TYR A 86 10.41 -15.03 -28.95
C TYR A 86 8.91 -14.94 -29.30
N SER A 87 8.07 -15.79 -28.70
CA SER A 87 6.61 -15.71 -28.85
C SER A 87 6.08 -14.39 -28.26
N ALA A 88 6.49 -14.02 -27.04
CA ALA A 88 6.14 -12.77 -26.39
C ALA A 88 6.74 -11.50 -27.04
N ALA A 89 7.79 -11.64 -27.86
CA ALA A 89 8.36 -10.54 -28.65
C ALA A 89 7.64 -10.31 -29.99
N THR A 90 6.94 -11.33 -30.50
CA THR A 90 6.33 -11.30 -31.85
C THR A 90 4.80 -11.39 -31.84
N ARG A 91 4.18 -11.74 -30.71
CA ARG A 91 2.73 -11.91 -30.55
C ARG A 91 2.27 -11.38 -29.20
N VAL A 92 1.04 -10.89 -29.15
CA VAL A 92 0.38 -10.52 -27.90
C VAL A 92 0.02 -11.80 -27.13
N VAL A 93 0.83 -12.15 -26.13
CA VAL A 93 0.57 -13.31 -25.25
C VAL A 93 -0.09 -12.80 -23.96
N PRO A 94 -1.40 -13.03 -23.74
CA PRO A 94 -2.09 -12.58 -22.54
C PRO A 94 -1.71 -13.42 -21.32
N VAL A 95 -1.49 -12.78 -20.19
CA VAL A 95 -1.22 -13.45 -18.91
C VAL A 95 -2.55 -13.75 -18.23
N ARG A 96 -2.86 -15.03 -18.00
CA ARG A 96 -4.03 -15.45 -17.20
C ARG A 96 -3.61 -15.77 -15.77
N ILE A 97 -3.77 -14.81 -14.87
CA ILE A 97 -3.57 -14.99 -13.43
C ILE A 97 -4.94 -15.22 -12.79
N TRP A 98 -5.22 -16.45 -12.37
CA TRP A 98 -6.54 -16.88 -11.87
C TRP A 98 -6.88 -16.36 -10.45
N MET A 99 -6.14 -15.38 -9.94
CA MET A 99 -6.20 -14.93 -8.53
C MET A 99 -6.04 -13.41 -8.37
N VAL A 100 -6.18 -12.64 -9.46
CA VAL A 100 -6.06 -11.17 -9.44
C VAL A 100 -7.08 -10.57 -10.40
N ASP A 101 -8.19 -10.06 -9.86
CA ASP A 101 -9.27 -9.45 -10.64
C ASP A 101 -8.88 -8.06 -11.20
N GLU A 102 -8.00 -7.33 -10.50
CA GLU A 102 -7.41 -6.07 -10.98
C GLU A 102 -5.90 -6.21 -11.31
N PRO A 103 -5.53 -6.56 -12.56
CA PRO A 103 -4.13 -6.69 -12.95
C PRO A 103 -3.33 -5.37 -12.90
N THR A 104 -3.99 -4.21 -12.85
CA THR A 104 -3.37 -2.88 -12.85
C THR A 104 -2.83 -2.46 -11.49
N SER A 105 -3.55 -2.70 -10.39
CA SER A 105 -3.13 -2.36 -9.03
C SER A 105 -1.97 -3.24 -8.55
N HIS A 106 -1.88 -4.48 -9.07
CA HIS A 106 -0.82 -5.44 -8.74
C HIS A 106 0.32 -5.56 -9.76
N LEU A 107 0.37 -4.69 -10.79
CA LEU A 107 1.34 -4.77 -11.90
C LEU A 107 2.80 -4.90 -11.45
N SER A 108 3.20 -4.16 -10.40
CA SER A 108 4.55 -4.20 -9.82
C SER A 108 4.86 -5.56 -9.18
N ALA A 109 3.94 -6.10 -8.38
CA ALA A 109 4.07 -7.41 -7.75
C ALA A 109 4.07 -8.55 -8.77
N ILE A 110 3.23 -8.46 -9.80
CA ILE A 110 3.19 -9.45 -10.88
C ILE A 110 4.48 -9.42 -11.71
N LYS A 111 4.97 -8.23 -12.05
CA LYS A 111 6.26 -8.07 -12.74
C LYS A 111 7.41 -8.63 -11.90
N ALA A 112 7.45 -8.35 -10.59
CA ALA A 112 8.43 -8.94 -9.68
C ALA A 112 8.34 -10.47 -9.64
N GLY A 113 7.13 -11.04 -9.47
CA GLY A 113 6.91 -12.49 -9.43
C GLY A 113 7.35 -13.20 -10.71
N ILE A 114 7.07 -12.62 -11.88
CA ILE A 114 7.51 -13.16 -13.18
C ILE A 114 9.03 -13.01 -13.35
N THR A 115 9.64 -11.90 -12.92
CA THR A 115 11.10 -11.78 -12.87
C THR A 115 11.73 -12.85 -11.97
N THR A 116 11.14 -13.13 -10.80
CA THR A 116 11.59 -14.21 -9.90
C THR A 116 11.45 -15.60 -10.53
N ILE A 117 10.34 -15.89 -11.21
CA ILE A 117 10.14 -17.15 -11.94
C ILE A 117 11.20 -17.30 -13.05
N ASN A 118 11.48 -16.23 -13.81
CA ASN A 118 12.53 -16.21 -14.82
C ASN A 118 13.90 -16.51 -14.19
N ILE A 119 14.26 -15.84 -13.09
CA ILE A 119 15.51 -16.07 -12.35
C ILE A 119 15.61 -17.54 -11.89
N ILE A 120 14.53 -18.15 -11.41
CA ILE A 120 14.52 -19.56 -11.00
C ILE A 120 14.77 -20.47 -12.21
N ILE A 121 14.03 -20.29 -13.32
CA ILE A 121 14.19 -21.09 -14.55
C ILE A 121 15.64 -21.01 -15.08
N ILE A 122 16.19 -19.80 -15.13
CA ILE A 122 17.55 -19.55 -15.62
C ILE A 122 18.58 -20.16 -14.65
N THR A 123 18.42 -19.96 -13.34
CA THR A 123 19.29 -20.55 -12.30
C THR A 123 19.31 -22.07 -12.38
N LEU A 124 18.14 -22.71 -12.52
CA LEU A 124 18.03 -24.16 -12.73
C LEU A 124 18.80 -24.60 -13.97
N SER A 125 18.60 -23.92 -15.11
CA SER A 125 19.30 -24.25 -16.36
C SER A 125 20.83 -24.09 -16.30
N LEU A 126 21.34 -23.30 -15.34
CA LEU A 126 22.75 -23.05 -15.11
C LEU A 126 23.37 -23.92 -13.99
N LEU A 127 22.59 -24.74 -13.28
CA LEU A 127 23.09 -25.72 -12.30
C LEU A 127 24.18 -26.68 -12.86
N PRO A 128 24.10 -27.20 -14.11
CA PRO A 128 25.15 -28.03 -14.69
C PRO A 128 26.50 -27.32 -14.75
N LEU A 129 26.50 -26.02 -15.03
CA LEU A 129 27.72 -25.22 -15.08
C LEU A 129 28.31 -24.99 -13.70
N LYS A 130 27.47 -24.79 -12.67
CA LYS A 130 27.97 -24.71 -11.28
C LYS A 130 28.66 -26.01 -10.88
N SER A 131 28.02 -27.16 -11.08
CA SER A 131 28.63 -28.47 -10.79
C SER A 131 29.95 -28.67 -11.53
N LEU A 132 30.01 -28.26 -12.79
CA LEU A 132 31.23 -28.34 -13.61
C LEU A 132 32.32 -27.36 -13.13
N LEU A 133 31.97 -26.16 -12.69
CA LEU A 133 32.89 -25.19 -12.11
C LEU A 133 33.47 -25.67 -10.78
N ASP A 134 32.65 -26.25 -9.91
CA ASP A 134 33.09 -26.80 -8.62
C ASP A 134 34.03 -28.01 -8.83
N GLU A 135 33.70 -28.91 -9.77
CA GLU A 135 34.55 -30.04 -10.17
C GLU A 135 35.89 -29.57 -10.79
N LEU A 136 35.88 -28.62 -11.73
CA LEU A 136 37.10 -28.07 -12.36
C LEU A 136 37.93 -27.19 -11.42
N LYS A 137 37.32 -26.51 -10.43
CA LYS A 137 38.05 -25.81 -9.35
C LYS A 137 38.79 -26.81 -8.46
N GLY A 138 38.18 -27.97 -8.18
CA GLY A 138 38.83 -29.10 -7.52
C GLY A 138 40.05 -29.58 -8.30
N GLU A 139 39.90 -29.85 -9.61
CA GLU A 139 41.03 -30.25 -10.46
C GLU A 139 42.18 -29.23 -10.45
N GLU A 140 41.89 -27.93 -10.61
CA GLU A 140 42.92 -26.89 -10.68
C GLU A 140 43.66 -26.73 -9.34
N PHE A 141 42.95 -26.88 -8.20
CA PHE A 141 43.54 -26.93 -6.86
C PHE A 141 44.54 -28.08 -6.73
N PHE A 142 44.15 -29.31 -7.12
CA PHE A 142 45.07 -30.45 -7.11
C PHE A 142 46.20 -30.32 -8.14
N ARG A 143 45.96 -29.64 -9.27
CA ARG A 143 47.00 -29.34 -10.27
C ARG A 143 48.08 -28.40 -9.72
N MET A 144 47.70 -27.37 -8.95
CA MET A 144 48.68 -26.51 -8.27
C MET A 144 49.51 -27.29 -7.23
N LEU A 145 48.88 -28.16 -6.44
CA LEU A 145 49.58 -29.03 -5.48
C LEU A 145 50.57 -29.99 -6.19
N ARG A 146 50.20 -30.57 -7.34
CA ARG A 146 51.04 -31.52 -8.10
C ARG A 146 52.24 -30.84 -8.80
N ILE A 147 52.18 -29.54 -9.07
CA ILE A 147 53.26 -28.81 -9.79
C ILE A 147 54.37 -28.32 -8.83
N SER A 148 54.08 -27.97 -7.59
CA SER A 148 55.11 -27.49 -6.65
C SER A 148 55.87 -28.62 -5.96
N LYS A 149 57.05 -28.96 -6.49
CA LYS A 149 57.98 -29.93 -5.87
C LYS A 149 58.57 -29.49 -4.51
N SER A 150 58.39 -28.22 -4.12
CA SER A 150 58.92 -27.63 -2.88
C SER A 150 57.82 -27.31 -1.85
N GLY A 151 56.62 -27.87 -2.01
CA GLY A 151 55.42 -27.50 -1.26
C GLY A 151 54.76 -26.23 -1.79
N VAL A 152 53.45 -26.10 -1.59
CA VAL A 152 52.71 -24.88 -1.95
C VAL A 152 52.54 -24.01 -0.69
N PRO A 153 52.92 -22.72 -0.70
CA PRO A 153 52.74 -21.87 0.47
C PRO A 153 51.25 -21.73 0.83
N MET A 154 50.91 -21.84 2.12
CA MET A 154 49.52 -21.80 2.60
C MET A 154 48.71 -20.57 2.12
N LYS A 155 49.36 -19.44 1.83
CA LYS A 155 48.71 -18.26 1.23
C LYS A 155 48.14 -18.54 -0.17
N ALA A 156 48.82 -19.34 -0.98
CA ALA A 156 48.33 -19.76 -2.29
C ALA A 156 47.23 -20.84 -2.16
N ILE A 157 47.38 -21.79 -1.23
CA ILE A 157 46.36 -22.80 -0.92
C ILE A 157 45.05 -22.12 -0.48
N ASN A 158 45.11 -21.24 0.53
CA ASN A 158 43.95 -20.49 1.03
C ASN A 158 43.35 -19.56 -0.03
N ASN A 159 44.17 -18.96 -0.91
CA ASN A 159 43.66 -18.15 -2.02
C ASN A 159 42.80 -18.95 -3.01
N VAL A 160 43.02 -20.26 -3.18
CA VAL A 160 42.25 -21.13 -4.07
C VAL A 160 41.11 -21.85 -3.33
N SER A 161 41.36 -22.34 -2.11
CA SER A 161 40.37 -23.09 -1.32
C SER A 161 39.26 -22.22 -0.72
N THR A 162 39.49 -20.92 -0.54
CA THR A 162 38.45 -20.02 -0.02
C THR A 162 37.19 -20.02 -0.89
N PRO A 163 35.98 -20.08 -0.30
CA PRO A 163 34.72 -19.88 -1.03
C PRO A 163 34.67 -18.50 -1.71
N SER A 164 35.31 -17.50 -1.11
CA SER A 164 35.47 -16.13 -1.61
C SER A 164 36.59 -15.96 -2.66
N HIS A 165 37.08 -17.04 -3.28
CA HIS A 165 37.94 -16.95 -4.47
C HIS A 165 37.11 -16.46 -5.68
N THR A 166 36.93 -15.14 -5.77
CA THR A 166 36.08 -14.49 -6.77
C THR A 166 36.55 -14.76 -8.20
N TYR A 167 35.60 -14.82 -9.13
CA TYR A 167 35.87 -15.00 -10.57
C TYR A 167 36.93 -14.03 -11.12
N VAL A 168 37.02 -12.81 -10.57
CA VAL A 168 38.06 -11.81 -10.88
C VAL A 168 39.47 -12.33 -10.61
N ARG A 169 39.71 -13.03 -9.48
CA ARG A 169 41.00 -13.66 -9.17
C ARG A 169 41.26 -14.89 -10.03
N GLY A 170 40.20 -15.64 -10.39
CA GLY A 170 40.28 -16.69 -11.41
C GLY A 170 40.75 -16.14 -12.76
N LEU A 171 40.18 -15.00 -13.18
CA LEU A 171 40.56 -14.30 -14.41
C LEU A 171 42.03 -13.84 -14.39
N LEU A 172 42.51 -13.29 -13.27
CA LEU A 172 43.92 -12.94 -13.09
C LEU A 172 44.85 -14.15 -13.23
N SER A 173 44.48 -15.31 -12.67
CA SER A 173 45.26 -16.56 -12.80
C SER A 173 45.32 -17.07 -14.26
N ILE A 174 44.24 -16.84 -15.03
CA ILE A 174 44.17 -17.16 -16.47
C ILE A 174 45.03 -16.20 -17.29
N ILE A 175 44.96 -14.89 -17.01
CA ILE A 175 45.78 -13.85 -17.65
C ILE A 175 47.28 -14.09 -17.39
N GLN A 176 47.63 -14.55 -16.18
CA GLN A 176 48.98 -14.97 -15.82
C GLN A 176 49.39 -16.35 -16.38
N THR A 177 48.57 -16.98 -17.23
CA THR A 177 48.79 -18.30 -17.86
C THR A 177 49.00 -19.48 -16.91
N HIS A 178 48.68 -19.31 -15.62
CA HIS A 178 48.88 -20.33 -14.60
C HIS A 178 47.72 -21.34 -14.49
N ALA A 179 46.57 -21.07 -15.11
CA ALA A 179 45.41 -21.97 -15.16
C ALA A 179 45.49 -23.04 -16.27
N SER A 180 44.73 -24.13 -16.15
CA SER A 180 44.49 -25.07 -17.26
C SER A 180 43.54 -24.48 -18.31
N LYS A 181 43.61 -24.99 -19.55
CA LYS A 181 42.70 -24.58 -20.64
C LYS A 181 41.22 -24.83 -20.29
N TYR A 182 40.93 -25.90 -19.54
CA TYR A 182 39.56 -26.22 -19.10
C TYR A 182 39.07 -25.28 -18.00
N TYR A 183 39.89 -24.97 -16.99
CA TYR A 183 39.55 -23.96 -15.98
C TYR A 183 39.36 -22.57 -16.61
N ALA A 184 40.20 -22.20 -17.58
CA ALA A 184 40.06 -20.95 -18.32
C ALA A 184 38.72 -20.85 -19.08
N GLY A 185 38.34 -21.90 -19.81
CA GLY A 185 37.03 -21.97 -20.48
C GLY A 185 35.85 -22.00 -19.51
N ALA A 186 36.01 -22.64 -18.34
CA ALA A 186 34.96 -22.71 -17.33
C ALA A 186 34.71 -21.35 -16.67
N VAL A 187 35.76 -20.60 -16.31
CA VAL A 187 35.64 -19.21 -15.79
C VAL A 187 35.02 -18.29 -16.84
N LEU A 188 35.42 -18.40 -18.11
CA LEU A 188 34.80 -17.65 -19.21
C LEU A 188 33.30 -17.98 -19.36
N THR A 189 32.94 -19.27 -19.25
CA THR A 189 31.54 -19.72 -19.33
C THR A 189 30.76 -19.29 -18.08
N GLY A 190 31.40 -19.21 -16.91
CA GLY A 190 30.82 -18.63 -15.69
C GLY A 190 30.52 -17.13 -15.83
N LEU A 191 31.38 -16.37 -16.51
CA LEU A 191 31.09 -14.98 -16.89
C LEU A 191 29.91 -14.90 -17.88
N MET A 192 29.87 -15.76 -18.91
CA MET A 192 28.71 -15.84 -19.81
C MET A 192 27.41 -16.19 -19.06
N ALA A 193 27.46 -17.12 -18.11
CA ALA A 193 26.31 -17.46 -17.26
C ALA A 193 25.88 -16.31 -16.33
N THR A 194 26.83 -15.49 -15.88
CA THR A 194 26.54 -14.26 -15.11
C THR A 194 25.84 -13.21 -15.99
N LEU A 195 26.26 -13.07 -17.26
CA LEU A 195 25.61 -12.22 -18.25
C LEU A 195 24.22 -12.74 -18.65
N ILE A 196 24.07 -14.05 -18.84
CA ILE A 196 22.77 -14.71 -19.05
C ILE A 196 21.84 -14.43 -17.86
N SER A 197 22.35 -14.57 -16.63
CA SER A 197 21.56 -14.40 -15.40
C SER A 197 21.06 -12.97 -15.17
N SER A 198 21.63 -11.96 -15.85
CA SER A 198 21.16 -10.57 -15.81
C SER A 198 20.36 -10.16 -17.05
N LEU A 199 20.76 -10.60 -18.24
CA LEU A 199 20.09 -10.27 -19.50
C LEU A 199 18.79 -11.06 -19.72
N ALA A 200 18.80 -12.36 -19.42
CA ALA A 200 17.67 -13.23 -19.73
C ALA A 200 16.42 -12.95 -18.87
N PRO A 201 16.49 -12.62 -17.55
CA PRO A 201 15.30 -12.21 -16.81
C PRO A 201 14.75 -10.85 -17.25
N ALA A 202 15.63 -9.93 -17.68
CA ALA A 202 15.24 -8.62 -18.21
C ALA A 202 14.57 -8.72 -19.59
N ALA A 203 14.91 -9.75 -20.37
CA ALA A 203 14.36 -9.99 -21.71
C ALA A 203 12.85 -10.28 -21.72
N LEU A 204 12.23 -10.62 -20.58
CA LEU A 204 10.79 -10.87 -20.45
C LEU A 204 10.20 -10.07 -19.30
N SER A 205 9.48 -9.00 -19.64
CA SER A 205 8.67 -8.19 -18.74
C SER A 205 7.18 -8.54 -18.90
N VAL A 206 6.38 -7.97 -18.01
CA VAL A 206 4.95 -7.76 -18.24
C VAL A 206 4.71 -6.30 -18.63
N GLY A 207 3.70 -6.08 -19.46
CA GLY A 207 3.05 -4.79 -19.67
C GLY A 207 1.53 -4.92 -19.57
N VAL A 208 0.83 -3.78 -19.66
CA VAL A 208 -0.63 -3.75 -19.75
C VAL A 208 -1.00 -2.97 -21.00
N ILE A 209 -1.91 -3.52 -21.80
CA ILE A 209 -2.43 -2.85 -23.00
C ILE A 209 -3.94 -2.73 -22.90
N SER A 210 -4.49 -1.63 -23.40
CA SER A 210 -5.93 -1.53 -23.64
C SER A 210 -6.30 -2.37 -24.86
N VAL A 211 -7.09 -3.42 -24.63
CA VAL A 211 -7.67 -4.24 -25.70
C VAL A 211 -9.14 -3.87 -25.82
N ASP A 212 -9.57 -3.45 -27.01
CA ASP A 212 -10.98 -3.23 -27.27
C ASP A 212 -11.78 -4.53 -27.03
N LYS A 213 -12.94 -4.42 -26.38
CA LYS A 213 -13.99 -5.45 -26.40
C LYS A 213 -14.73 -5.41 -27.75
N GLU A 214 -15.78 -6.20 -27.87
CA GLU A 214 -16.66 -6.21 -29.04
C GLU A 214 -17.32 -4.84 -29.29
N LEU A 215 -17.92 -4.67 -30.47
CA LEU A 215 -18.59 -3.41 -30.85
C LEU A 215 -19.87 -3.24 -30.03
N THR A 216 -19.85 -2.28 -29.11
CA THR A 216 -20.98 -1.92 -28.24
C THR A 216 -21.66 -0.65 -28.73
N ALA A 217 -22.97 -0.57 -28.52
CA ALA A 217 -23.77 0.59 -28.85
C ALA A 217 -24.01 1.40 -27.56
N PHE A 218 -23.44 2.60 -27.47
CA PHE A 218 -23.49 3.44 -26.27
C PHE A 218 -24.60 4.48 -26.37
N ARG A 219 -25.41 4.68 -25.32
CA ARG A 219 -26.37 5.78 -25.28
C ARG A 219 -25.67 7.06 -24.86
N VAL A 220 -25.61 8.06 -25.72
CA VAL A 220 -25.06 9.40 -25.45
C VAL A 220 -26.17 10.46 -25.45
N GLY A 221 -25.90 11.61 -24.84
CA GLY A 221 -26.77 12.78 -24.98
C GLY A 221 -26.91 13.25 -26.43
N ALA A 222 -28.10 13.74 -26.78
CA ALA A 222 -28.43 14.17 -28.12
C ALA A 222 -29.18 15.51 -28.13
N VAL A 223 -29.00 16.24 -29.24
CA VAL A 223 -29.76 17.44 -29.58
C VAL A 223 -30.42 17.17 -30.93
N ALA A 224 -31.61 16.57 -30.90
CA ALA A 224 -32.35 16.17 -32.09
C ALA A 224 -32.74 17.39 -32.95
N SER A 225 -33.10 17.18 -34.22
CA SER A 225 -33.45 18.25 -35.16
C SER A 225 -34.69 19.07 -34.77
N ASP A 226 -35.39 18.65 -33.73
CA ASP A 226 -36.61 19.21 -33.20
C ASP A 226 -36.57 19.61 -31.71
N SER A 227 -35.47 19.32 -30.98
CA SER A 227 -35.49 19.38 -29.51
C SER A 227 -35.72 20.78 -28.91
N VAL A 228 -35.36 21.87 -29.60
CA VAL A 228 -35.57 23.25 -29.12
C VAL A 228 -36.64 23.99 -29.92
N ILE A 229 -36.74 23.78 -31.25
CA ILE A 229 -37.66 24.56 -32.10
C ILE A 229 -39.06 23.95 -32.24
N LYS A 230 -39.31 22.63 -32.11
CA LYS A 230 -40.69 22.10 -32.29
C LYS A 230 -41.69 22.53 -31.22
N GLN A 231 -41.24 23.04 -30.07
CA GLN A 231 -42.12 23.61 -29.04
C GLN A 231 -42.49 25.08 -29.31
N VAL A 232 -41.96 25.70 -30.37
CA VAL A 232 -42.20 27.09 -30.73
C VAL A 232 -43.45 27.18 -31.63
N GLU A 233 -44.62 27.19 -31.01
CA GLU A 233 -45.85 27.65 -31.69
C GLU A 233 -45.70 29.11 -32.16
N PRO A 234 -46.40 29.51 -33.24
CA PRO A 234 -46.03 30.69 -34.04
C PRO A 234 -46.03 32.01 -33.26
N LEU A 235 -44.81 32.50 -32.98
CA LEU A 235 -44.38 33.86 -32.55
C LEU A 235 -45.06 34.51 -31.32
N PHE A 236 -46.38 34.46 -31.19
CA PHE A 236 -47.13 35.01 -30.06
C PHE A 236 -47.23 34.02 -28.88
N ALA A 237 -47.04 32.72 -29.11
CA ALA A 237 -47.10 31.68 -28.08
C ALA A 237 -45.78 31.49 -27.30
N ILE A 238 -44.68 32.12 -27.74
CA ILE A 238 -43.32 31.93 -27.18
C ILE A 238 -43.22 32.32 -25.69
N GLN A 239 -44.13 33.17 -25.20
CA GLN A 239 -44.12 33.75 -23.84
C GLN A 239 -44.25 32.75 -22.67
N ARG A 240 -44.37 31.43 -22.86
CA ARG A 240 -44.68 30.51 -21.75
C ARG A 240 -44.04 29.11 -21.74
N VAL A 241 -42.94 28.87 -22.47
CA VAL A 241 -42.16 27.63 -22.31
C VAL A 241 -41.28 27.72 -21.06
N THR A 242 -41.86 27.49 -19.88
CA THR A 242 -41.16 27.57 -18.58
C THR A 242 -40.08 26.50 -18.36
N TYR A 243 -40.07 25.43 -19.15
CA TYR A 243 -39.08 24.34 -19.08
C TYR A 243 -37.64 24.79 -19.41
N ASP A 244 -37.48 25.78 -20.30
CA ASP A 244 -36.18 26.28 -20.78
C ASP A 244 -35.34 26.90 -19.64
N ASN A 245 -36.01 27.58 -18.69
CA ASN A 245 -35.35 28.30 -17.60
C ASN A 245 -34.57 27.35 -16.67
N SER A 246 -35.14 26.21 -16.28
CA SER A 246 -34.48 25.30 -15.32
C SER A 246 -33.17 24.72 -15.86
N GLU A 247 -33.08 24.45 -17.17
CA GLU A 247 -31.82 23.97 -17.76
C GLU A 247 -30.79 25.10 -17.88
N ALA A 248 -31.23 26.34 -18.17
CA ALA A 248 -30.36 27.52 -18.16
C ALA A 248 -29.83 27.87 -16.74
N THR A 249 -30.66 27.70 -15.70
CA THR A 249 -30.26 27.81 -14.28
C THR A 249 -29.22 26.74 -13.91
N GLU A 250 -29.42 25.47 -14.32
CA GLU A 250 -28.43 24.41 -14.08
C GLU A 250 -27.13 24.67 -14.85
N ALA A 251 -27.21 25.13 -16.10
CA ALA A 251 -26.04 25.49 -16.91
C ALA A 251 -25.23 26.65 -16.31
N ALA A 252 -25.89 27.72 -15.86
CA ALA A 252 -25.25 28.87 -15.20
C ALA A 252 -24.57 28.47 -13.87
N SER A 253 -25.27 27.72 -13.03
CA SER A 253 -24.75 27.26 -11.74
C SER A 253 -23.64 26.21 -11.87
N MET A 254 -23.72 25.30 -12.85
CA MET A 254 -22.60 24.38 -13.17
C MET A 254 -21.36 25.12 -13.68
N GLY A 255 -21.52 26.29 -14.32
CA GLY A 255 -20.42 27.21 -14.64
C GLY A 255 -19.72 27.73 -13.38
N TRP A 256 -20.50 28.21 -12.40
CA TRP A 256 -19.99 28.68 -11.12
C TRP A 256 -19.28 27.57 -10.33
N VAL A 257 -19.88 26.38 -10.20
CA VAL A 257 -19.29 25.23 -9.48
C VAL A 257 -17.91 24.88 -10.04
N GLN A 258 -17.75 24.84 -11.37
CA GLN A 258 -16.46 24.53 -12.00
C GLN A 258 -15.44 25.66 -11.83
N GLN A 259 -15.85 26.91 -12.00
CA GLN A 259 -14.94 28.07 -12.00
C GLN A 259 -14.50 28.51 -10.59
N VAL A 260 -15.37 28.35 -9.58
CA VAL A 260 -15.13 28.87 -8.23
C VAL A 260 -14.68 27.79 -7.25
N LEU A 261 -15.26 26.59 -7.30
CA LEU A 261 -14.93 25.51 -6.36
C LEU A 261 -13.81 24.57 -6.89
N GLY A 262 -13.41 24.71 -8.16
CA GLY A 262 -12.37 23.88 -8.77
C GLY A 262 -12.70 22.39 -8.84
N ILE A 263 -13.99 22.03 -8.71
CA ILE A 263 -14.43 20.63 -8.64
C ILE A 263 -14.21 19.96 -9.99
N ASN A 264 -13.28 19.01 -10.03
CA ASN A 264 -13.12 18.10 -11.15
C ASN A 264 -14.36 17.20 -11.23
N LEU A 265 -15.25 17.52 -12.16
CA LEU A 265 -16.40 16.67 -12.52
C LEU A 265 -15.91 15.31 -13.03
N THR A 266 -16.77 14.29 -12.90
CA THR A 266 -16.54 12.89 -13.31
C THR A 266 -16.01 12.72 -14.73
N PHE A 267 -16.31 13.69 -15.61
CA PHE A 267 -15.77 13.74 -16.97
C PHE A 267 -15.22 15.14 -17.32
N GLN A 268 -13.99 15.17 -17.86
CA GLN A 268 -13.29 16.39 -18.25
C GLN A 268 -12.62 16.22 -19.62
N ALA A 269 -13.00 17.04 -20.61
CA ALA A 269 -12.34 17.05 -21.91
C ALA A 269 -10.97 17.75 -21.84
N THR A 270 -9.96 17.19 -22.53
CA THR A 270 -8.59 17.74 -22.55
C THR A 270 -8.45 19.08 -23.29
N SER A 271 -9.52 19.58 -23.92
CA SER A 271 -9.58 20.92 -24.49
C SER A 271 -10.95 21.55 -24.28
N LEU A 272 -10.97 22.81 -23.86
CA LEU A 272 -12.17 23.65 -23.73
C LEU A 272 -12.89 23.86 -25.06
N LYS A 273 -12.23 23.60 -26.20
CA LYS A 273 -12.79 23.72 -27.55
C LYS A 273 -13.97 22.78 -27.82
N TYR A 274 -14.09 21.67 -27.08
CA TYR A 274 -15.06 20.62 -27.37
C TYR A 274 -16.11 20.47 -26.27
N GLY A 275 -17.38 20.50 -26.66
CA GLY A 275 -18.47 19.87 -25.91
C GLY A 275 -18.70 18.46 -26.44
N VAL A 276 -18.59 17.47 -25.56
CA VAL A 276 -18.58 16.05 -25.92
C VAL A 276 -19.75 15.34 -25.23
N PRO A 277 -20.67 14.72 -25.99
CA PRO A 277 -21.68 13.83 -25.43
C PRO A 277 -21.03 12.60 -24.80
N VAL A 278 -21.24 12.39 -23.50
CA VAL A 278 -20.68 11.24 -22.77
C VAL A 278 -21.73 10.12 -22.72
N PRO A 279 -21.32 8.85 -22.85
CA PRO A 279 -22.22 7.72 -22.64
C PRO A 279 -22.82 7.72 -21.23
N LEU A 280 -24.14 7.57 -21.16
CA LEU A 280 -24.91 7.51 -19.91
C LEU A 280 -24.66 6.20 -19.16
N ASP A 281 -24.26 5.16 -19.90
CA ASP A 281 -24.04 3.81 -19.41
C ASP A 281 -22.60 3.57 -18.88
N LEU A 282 -21.74 4.59 -18.87
CA LEU A 282 -20.32 4.49 -18.47
C LEU A 282 -20.00 5.33 -17.24
N GLN A 283 -19.17 4.78 -16.35
CA GLN A 283 -18.67 5.44 -15.14
C GLN A 283 -17.32 6.12 -15.39
N ALA A 284 -16.89 7.02 -14.50
CA ALA A 284 -15.67 7.82 -14.68
C ALA A 284 -14.38 6.97 -14.83
N PHE A 285 -14.36 5.77 -14.24
CA PHE A 285 -13.25 4.83 -14.31
C PHE A 285 -13.30 3.90 -15.54
N ASP A 286 -14.41 3.88 -16.30
CA ASP A 286 -14.52 3.06 -17.49
C ASP A 286 -13.60 3.56 -18.60
N ARG A 287 -12.91 2.61 -19.23
CA ARG A 287 -12.14 2.85 -20.46
C ARG A 287 -13.00 2.48 -21.64
N ALA A 288 -13.14 3.38 -22.59
CA ALA A 288 -13.92 3.16 -23.79
C ALA A 288 -13.44 4.07 -24.92
N ARG A 289 -13.72 3.67 -26.16
CA ARG A 289 -13.64 4.57 -27.32
C ARG A 289 -14.91 4.49 -28.14
N TYR A 290 -15.43 5.64 -28.54
CA TYR A 290 -16.71 5.75 -29.25
C TYR A 290 -16.64 6.87 -30.29
N VAL A 291 -17.47 6.76 -31.33
CA VAL A 291 -17.55 7.74 -32.40
C VAL A 291 -18.85 8.51 -32.24
N THR A 292 -18.78 9.79 -31.89
CA THR A 292 -19.95 10.66 -31.68
C THR A 292 -19.80 11.94 -32.49
N ASP A 293 -20.92 12.58 -32.83
CA ASP A 293 -20.88 14.00 -33.12
C ASP A 293 -20.43 14.72 -31.84
N VAL A 294 -19.41 15.57 -31.95
CA VAL A 294 -18.97 16.53 -30.92
C VAL A 294 -19.24 17.94 -31.42
N ALA A 295 -19.53 18.84 -30.51
CA ALA A 295 -19.75 20.24 -30.81
C ALA A 295 -18.43 21.01 -30.58
N VAL A 296 -17.91 21.59 -31.66
CA VAL A 296 -16.61 22.27 -31.71
C VAL A 296 -16.86 23.77 -31.67
N MET A 297 -16.41 24.42 -30.60
CA MET A 297 -16.53 25.86 -30.40
C MET A 297 -15.30 26.58 -30.96
N ASN A 298 -15.47 27.81 -31.43
CA ASN A 298 -14.37 28.70 -31.76
C ASN A 298 -14.77 30.16 -31.48
N PRO A 299 -15.11 30.48 -30.21
CA PRO A 299 -15.89 31.66 -29.89
C PRO A 299 -15.12 32.94 -30.23
N VAL A 300 -15.87 33.97 -30.63
CA VAL A 300 -15.37 35.33 -30.82
C VAL A 300 -16.31 36.29 -30.11
N CYS A 301 -15.78 36.97 -29.10
CA CYS A 301 -16.46 38.10 -28.47
C CYS A 301 -15.94 39.42 -29.05
N THR A 302 -16.79 40.46 -29.12
CA THR A 302 -16.43 41.81 -29.54
C THR A 302 -17.34 42.83 -28.87
N TRP A 303 -16.77 43.93 -28.37
CA TRP A 303 -17.54 45.07 -27.88
C TRP A 303 -18.07 45.89 -29.07
N THR A 304 -19.33 46.28 -29.04
CA THR A 304 -20.00 47.01 -30.11
C THR A 304 -21.10 47.94 -29.58
N VAL A 305 -21.67 48.75 -30.46
CA VAL A 305 -22.80 49.66 -30.21
C VAL A 305 -23.85 49.51 -31.33
N PRO A 306 -25.13 49.86 -31.07
CA PRO A 306 -26.19 49.77 -32.08
C PRO A 306 -25.92 50.60 -33.34
N SER A 307 -26.34 50.08 -34.48
CA SER A 307 -26.23 50.75 -35.78
C SER A 307 -27.55 50.60 -36.57
N PRO A 308 -28.31 51.69 -36.80
CA PRO A 308 -27.99 53.08 -36.44
C PRO A 308 -27.96 53.33 -34.91
N PRO A 309 -27.29 54.41 -34.46
CA PRO A 309 -27.26 54.79 -33.05
C PRO A 309 -28.65 54.97 -32.46
N VAL A 310 -28.82 54.56 -31.20
CA VAL A 310 -30.08 54.66 -30.47
C VAL A 310 -30.49 56.13 -30.28
N VAL A 311 -31.71 56.47 -30.69
CA VAL A 311 -32.32 57.77 -30.40
C VAL A 311 -33.23 57.63 -29.18
N PRO A 312 -33.20 58.57 -28.21
CA PRO A 312 -34.16 58.57 -27.10
C PRO A 312 -35.61 58.59 -27.58
N VAL A 313 -36.47 57.83 -26.90
CA VAL A 313 -37.92 57.89 -27.18
C VAL A 313 -38.43 59.29 -26.83
N ALA A 314 -39.18 59.93 -27.73
CA ALA A 314 -39.64 61.31 -27.58
C ALA A 314 -40.51 61.58 -26.33
N ASN A 315 -40.98 60.52 -25.66
CA ASN A 315 -41.73 60.57 -24.40
C ASN A 315 -41.01 59.71 -23.34
N ALA A 316 -39.75 60.01 -23.05
CA ALA A 316 -38.83 59.22 -22.21
C ALA A 316 -39.25 59.02 -20.73
N SER A 317 -40.36 59.64 -20.31
CA SER A 317 -41.03 59.38 -19.03
C SER A 317 -41.85 58.06 -19.02
N ASP A 318 -42.15 57.48 -20.18
CA ASP A 318 -42.83 56.19 -20.28
C ASP A 318 -41.84 55.03 -20.09
N SER A 319 -41.87 54.43 -18.90
CA SER A 319 -41.04 53.28 -18.54
C SER A 319 -41.43 51.98 -19.26
N SER A 320 -42.56 51.96 -19.98
CA SER A 320 -43.01 50.87 -20.86
C SER A 320 -42.66 51.08 -22.33
N ALA A 321 -42.09 52.22 -22.70
CA ALA A 321 -41.61 52.47 -24.06
C ALA A 321 -40.53 51.45 -24.46
N VAL A 322 -40.53 51.02 -25.72
CA VAL A 322 -39.60 50.00 -26.23
C VAL A 322 -38.57 50.63 -27.15
N VAL A 323 -37.30 50.42 -26.82
CA VAL A 323 -36.11 50.84 -27.57
C VAL A 323 -35.63 49.66 -28.42
N ASN A 324 -35.81 49.75 -29.74
CA ASN A 324 -35.29 48.76 -30.68
C ASN A 324 -33.78 48.95 -30.87
N LEU A 325 -32.98 47.94 -30.57
CA LEU A 325 -31.54 47.89 -30.88
C LEU A 325 -31.30 47.02 -32.11
N THR A 326 -30.45 47.47 -33.02
CA THR A 326 -30.01 46.71 -34.21
C THR A 326 -28.50 46.55 -34.22
N LEU A 327 -28.04 45.31 -34.38
CA LEU A 327 -26.63 44.92 -34.36
C LEU A 327 -26.32 44.14 -35.66
N PRO A 328 -26.20 44.85 -36.80
CA PRO A 328 -26.15 44.23 -38.12
C PRO A 328 -24.98 43.27 -38.32
N ASP A 329 -23.82 43.56 -37.72
CA ASP A 329 -22.61 42.70 -37.78
C ASP A 329 -22.84 41.29 -37.23
N PHE A 330 -23.84 41.13 -36.36
CA PHE A 330 -24.24 39.86 -35.74
C PHE A 330 -25.57 39.32 -36.30
N GLY A 331 -26.22 40.05 -37.20
CA GLY A 331 -27.51 39.70 -37.80
C GLY A 331 -28.70 39.73 -36.82
N VAL A 332 -28.57 40.40 -35.66
CA VAL A 332 -29.55 40.38 -34.57
C VAL A 332 -30.04 41.75 -34.14
N SER A 333 -31.26 41.79 -33.61
CA SER A 333 -31.87 42.92 -32.91
C SER A 333 -32.41 42.48 -31.54
N THR A 334 -32.69 43.43 -30.66
CA THR A 334 -33.30 43.21 -29.34
C THR A 334 -34.16 44.41 -28.93
N GLN A 335 -35.06 44.22 -27.96
CA GLN A 335 -35.97 45.24 -27.45
C GLN A 335 -35.68 45.54 -25.98
N LEU A 336 -35.31 46.77 -25.66
CA LEU A 336 -35.02 47.19 -24.29
C LEU A 336 -36.03 48.21 -23.79
N TYR A 337 -36.39 48.13 -22.51
CA TYR A 337 -37.04 49.24 -21.82
C TYR A 337 -35.98 50.25 -21.34
N PRO A 338 -36.32 51.55 -21.20
CA PRO A 338 -35.42 52.56 -20.63
C PRO A 338 -34.74 52.11 -19.33
N ARG A 339 -35.46 51.39 -18.44
CA ARG A 339 -34.91 50.86 -17.17
C ARG A 339 -33.63 50.03 -17.35
N ASN A 340 -33.49 49.28 -18.45
CA ASN A 340 -32.35 48.41 -18.72
C ASN A 340 -31.06 49.20 -18.99
N PHE A 341 -31.13 50.49 -19.30
CA PHE A 341 -29.95 51.35 -19.49
C PHE A 341 -29.32 51.83 -18.17
N GLY A 342 -29.88 51.48 -17.01
CA GLY A 342 -29.35 51.87 -15.70
C GLY A 342 -30.04 53.08 -15.08
N PHE A 343 -31.35 53.25 -15.31
CA PHE A 343 -32.21 54.23 -14.62
C PHE A 343 -33.21 53.58 -13.63
N PRO A 344 -32.81 52.64 -12.72
CA PRO A 344 -33.74 52.03 -11.79
C PRO A 344 -34.15 53.01 -10.67
N LEU A 345 -35.34 52.81 -10.11
CA LEU A 345 -35.84 53.52 -8.92
C LEU A 345 -35.03 53.25 -7.64
N LEU A 346 -34.03 52.36 -7.69
CA LEU A 346 -33.33 51.77 -6.54
C LEU A 346 -31.80 51.86 -6.63
N GLY A 347 -31.26 52.96 -7.16
CA GLY A 347 -29.90 53.43 -6.88
C GLY A 347 -28.73 52.79 -7.66
N SER A 348 -28.90 51.65 -8.32
CA SER A 348 -27.82 50.99 -9.08
C SER A 348 -27.39 51.79 -10.33
N LYS A 349 -26.28 52.54 -10.19
CA LYS A 349 -25.69 53.45 -11.20
C LYS A 349 -24.99 52.76 -12.38
N MET A 350 -24.93 51.44 -12.37
CA MET A 350 -24.27 50.63 -13.36
C MET A 350 -25.03 49.31 -13.48
N SER A 351 -25.00 48.70 -14.67
CA SER A 351 -25.57 47.36 -14.88
C SER A 351 -24.73 46.52 -15.81
N LEU A 352 -24.81 45.20 -15.63
CA LEU A 352 -24.29 44.20 -16.56
C LEU A 352 -25.35 43.11 -16.78
N THR A 353 -26.35 43.39 -17.61
CA THR A 353 -27.51 42.51 -17.87
C THR A 353 -27.25 41.58 -19.06
N VAL A 354 -27.71 40.32 -19.02
CA VAL A 354 -27.64 39.43 -20.19
C VAL A 354 -28.82 39.71 -21.15
N LEU A 355 -28.52 39.85 -22.45
CA LEU A 355 -29.56 40.02 -23.48
C LEU A 355 -30.28 38.68 -23.71
N GLY A 356 -31.56 38.62 -23.32
CA GLY A 356 -32.37 37.40 -23.29
C GLY A 356 -32.63 36.82 -21.89
N GLU A 357 -32.13 37.45 -20.84
CA GLU A 357 -32.46 37.09 -19.44
C GLU A 357 -33.92 37.38 -19.09
N ASP A 358 -34.44 38.49 -19.63
CA ASP A 358 -35.85 38.87 -19.68
C ASP A 358 -36.40 38.53 -21.08
N ILE A 359 -37.67 38.11 -21.16
CA ILE A 359 -38.36 37.77 -22.43
C ILE A 359 -38.28 38.92 -23.45
N THR A 360 -38.28 40.16 -22.98
CA THR A 360 -38.25 41.34 -23.86
C THR A 360 -36.86 41.66 -24.40
N SER A 361 -35.79 41.40 -23.63
CA SER A 361 -34.40 41.65 -24.08
C SER A 361 -33.84 40.54 -24.96
N ALA A 362 -34.66 39.55 -25.34
CA ALA A 362 -34.30 38.47 -26.24
C ALA A 362 -33.71 38.99 -27.57
N LEU A 363 -32.62 38.35 -27.99
CA LEU A 363 -32.04 38.56 -29.31
C LEU A 363 -32.90 37.81 -30.35
N VAL A 364 -33.24 38.49 -31.44
CA VAL A 364 -33.96 37.94 -32.60
C VAL A 364 -33.22 38.27 -33.89
N ASN A 365 -33.37 37.43 -34.92
CA ASN A 365 -32.77 37.64 -36.23
C ASN A 365 -33.42 38.85 -36.94
N ILE A 366 -32.62 39.79 -37.47
CA ILE A 366 -33.13 41.02 -38.12
C ILE A 366 -34.05 40.71 -39.32
N SER A 367 -33.79 39.62 -40.04
CA SER A 367 -34.49 39.28 -41.28
C SER A 367 -35.74 38.42 -41.11
N THR A 368 -35.88 37.68 -39.99
CA THR A 368 -37.02 36.76 -39.78
C THR A 368 -37.79 36.99 -38.48
N GLY A 369 -37.20 37.64 -37.47
CA GLY A 369 -37.77 37.77 -36.13
C GLY A 369 -37.62 36.51 -35.26
N ASP A 370 -37.04 35.42 -35.78
CA ASP A 370 -36.81 34.18 -35.03
C ASP A 370 -35.60 34.28 -34.09
N PRO A 371 -35.51 33.44 -33.04
CA PRO A 371 -34.30 33.30 -32.23
C PRO A 371 -33.04 32.97 -33.06
N PRO A 372 -31.87 33.55 -32.74
CA PRO A 372 -30.67 33.43 -33.56
C PRO A 372 -30.08 32.01 -33.57
N ILE A 373 -30.30 31.29 -34.67
CA ILE A 373 -29.73 29.95 -34.96
C ILE A 373 -28.18 29.92 -35.08
N THR A 374 -27.51 31.05 -34.88
CA THR A 374 -26.05 31.18 -34.70
C THR A 374 -25.62 30.81 -33.28
N GLY A 375 -26.50 30.96 -32.28
CA GLY A 375 -26.15 30.85 -30.85
C GLY A 375 -25.49 32.11 -30.28
N VAL A 376 -25.57 33.24 -31.00
CA VAL A 376 -25.06 34.53 -30.56
C VAL A 376 -25.79 35.00 -29.30
N MET A 377 -25.03 35.48 -28.31
CA MET A 377 -25.53 36.18 -27.12
C MET A 377 -24.85 37.53 -26.97
N GLY A 378 -25.37 38.36 -26.05
CA GLY A 378 -24.66 39.54 -25.61
C GLY A 378 -24.97 39.97 -24.19
N TRP A 379 -24.16 40.89 -23.69
CA TRP A 379 -24.29 41.52 -22.39
C TRP A 379 -24.34 43.03 -22.58
N LEU A 380 -25.37 43.66 -22.04
CA LEU A 380 -25.49 45.10 -21.97
C LEU A 380 -24.76 45.60 -20.73
N MET A 381 -23.67 46.35 -20.93
CA MET A 381 -22.92 46.97 -19.85
C MET A 381 -23.20 48.47 -19.85
N THR A 382 -23.80 49.00 -18.79
CA THR A 382 -24.16 50.42 -18.67
C THR A 382 -23.53 51.08 -17.46
N ARG A 383 -23.30 52.40 -17.58
CA ARG A 383 -22.83 53.28 -16.52
C ARG A 383 -23.55 54.63 -16.62
N CYS A 384 -24.17 55.07 -15.54
CA CYS A 384 -24.73 56.41 -15.50
C CYS A 384 -23.62 57.46 -15.41
N LYS A 385 -23.67 58.46 -16.29
CA LYS A 385 -22.65 59.51 -16.45
C LYS A 385 -23.00 60.80 -15.71
N SER A 386 -24.30 61.11 -15.58
CA SER A 386 -24.79 62.31 -14.89
C SER A 386 -25.34 62.07 -13.49
N CYS A 387 -25.53 60.81 -13.06
CA CYS A 387 -26.12 60.48 -11.76
C CYS A 387 -25.24 60.96 -10.61
N GLN A 388 -25.58 62.09 -9.99
CA GLN A 388 -24.92 62.58 -8.78
C GLN A 388 -24.99 61.52 -7.66
N PRO A 389 -23.97 61.39 -6.79
CA PRO A 389 -24.07 60.56 -5.59
C PRO A 389 -25.24 61.02 -4.72
N SER A 390 -26.06 60.08 -4.28
CA SER A 390 -26.87 60.32 -3.07
C SER A 390 -25.89 60.61 -1.93
N THR A 391 -26.23 61.54 -1.05
CA THR A 391 -25.34 61.95 0.05
C THR A 391 -25.25 60.90 1.18
N GLU A 392 -26.01 59.80 1.07
CA GLU A 392 -26.16 58.79 2.12
C GLU A 392 -25.43 57.47 1.77
N GLU A 393 -25.41 57.05 0.50
CA GLU A 393 -24.68 55.86 0.06
C GLU A 393 -23.17 56.16 0.01
N LYS A 394 -22.38 55.53 0.89
CA LYS A 394 -20.92 55.75 0.97
C LYS A 394 -20.09 54.79 0.12
N PHE A 395 -20.72 53.88 -0.63
CA PHE A 395 -20.06 52.77 -1.32
C PHE A 395 -20.37 52.77 -2.81
N TYR A 396 -19.69 53.63 -3.56
CA TYR A 396 -19.83 53.73 -5.01
C TYR A 396 -18.81 52.86 -5.75
N ASN A 397 -19.29 51.71 -6.21
CA ASN A 397 -18.63 50.91 -7.22
C ASN A 397 -18.98 51.47 -8.61
N THR A 398 -18.05 51.46 -9.56
CA THR A 398 -18.26 52.00 -10.91
C THR A 398 -17.48 51.23 -11.96
N ILE A 399 -18.03 51.08 -13.16
CA ILE A 399 -17.35 50.40 -14.27
C ILE A 399 -16.39 51.38 -14.97
N ASN A 400 -15.22 50.89 -15.36
CA ASN A 400 -14.30 51.61 -16.23
C ASN A 400 -14.61 51.31 -17.71
N MET A 401 -15.35 52.21 -18.36
CA MET A 401 -15.69 52.09 -19.79
C MET A 401 -14.54 52.53 -20.73
N THR A 402 -13.37 52.91 -20.20
CA THR A 402 -12.26 53.46 -20.99
C THR A 402 -11.70 52.45 -21.98
N GLY A 403 -11.63 52.82 -23.27
CA GLY A 403 -11.14 51.96 -24.34
C GLY A 403 -12.20 51.03 -24.95
N LEU A 404 -13.46 51.10 -24.50
CA LEU A 404 -14.59 50.42 -25.11
C LEU A 404 -15.35 51.35 -26.09
N PRO A 405 -15.97 50.82 -27.16
CA PRO A 405 -16.93 51.57 -27.94
C PRO A 405 -18.18 51.81 -27.09
N THR A 406 -18.47 53.06 -26.75
CA THR A 406 -19.67 53.44 -25.99
C THR A 406 -20.62 54.29 -26.82
N GLN A 407 -21.91 54.19 -26.52
CA GLN A 407 -22.91 55.16 -26.95
C GLN A 407 -23.55 55.81 -25.71
N GLU A 408 -23.83 57.11 -25.80
CA GLU A 408 -24.70 57.78 -24.81
C GLU A 408 -26.18 57.56 -25.14
N TYR A 409 -26.98 57.37 -24.09
CA TYR A 409 -28.44 57.36 -24.10
C TYR A 409 -28.94 58.36 -23.06
N GLN A 410 -29.77 59.30 -23.50
CA GLN A 410 -30.44 60.27 -22.62
C GLN A 410 -31.78 59.70 -22.20
N GLY A 411 -31.90 59.36 -20.92
CA GLY A 411 -33.13 58.91 -20.27
C GLY A 411 -33.66 59.97 -19.30
N VAL A 412 -34.70 59.59 -18.57
CA VAL A 412 -35.33 60.43 -17.56
C VAL A 412 -35.58 59.57 -16.31
N ARG A 413 -35.11 60.04 -15.17
CA ARG A 413 -35.31 59.41 -13.86
C ARG A 413 -36.47 60.07 -13.14
N ILE A 414 -37.30 59.25 -12.50
CA ILE A 414 -38.44 59.70 -11.71
C ILE A 414 -37.99 59.79 -10.24
N VAL A 415 -37.93 61.02 -9.71
CA VAL A 415 -37.60 61.32 -8.31
C VAL A 415 -38.85 61.89 -7.65
N GLY A 416 -39.62 61.02 -6.98
CA GLY A 416 -40.97 61.35 -6.53
C GLY A 416 -41.89 61.63 -7.72
N ASN A 417 -42.39 62.86 -7.83
CA ASN A 417 -43.20 63.32 -8.97
C ASN A 417 -42.40 64.16 -9.99
N VAL A 418 -41.09 64.34 -9.80
CA VAL A 418 -40.23 65.14 -10.68
C VAL A 418 -39.46 64.22 -11.63
N SER A 419 -39.30 64.65 -12.88
CA SER A 419 -38.66 63.91 -13.96
C SER A 419 -37.32 64.56 -14.33
N GLU A 420 -36.21 64.02 -13.85
CA GLU A 420 -34.86 64.58 -14.04
C GLU A 420 -34.15 63.92 -15.24
N PRO A 421 -33.52 64.69 -16.15
CA PRO A 421 -32.79 64.12 -17.28
C PRO A 421 -31.49 63.46 -16.81
N GLU A 422 -31.30 62.18 -17.11
CA GLU A 422 -30.06 61.44 -16.82
C GLU A 422 -29.44 60.87 -18.10
N THR A 423 -28.12 61.02 -18.23
CA THR A 423 -27.34 60.44 -19.33
C THR A 423 -26.64 59.18 -18.83
N ALA A 424 -26.93 58.04 -19.46
CA ALA A 424 -26.16 56.82 -19.33
C ALA A 424 -25.24 56.64 -20.55
N GLU A 425 -24.09 56.04 -20.35
CA GLU A 425 -23.26 55.49 -21.43
C GLU A 425 -23.28 53.96 -21.35
N PHE A 426 -23.35 53.29 -22.50
CA PHE A 426 -23.44 51.84 -22.58
C PHE A 426 -22.56 51.27 -23.69
N SER A 427 -22.17 50.01 -23.52
CA SER A 427 -21.48 49.18 -24.52
C SER A 427 -22.07 47.77 -24.49
N ILE A 428 -22.07 47.08 -25.63
CA ILE A 428 -22.62 45.73 -25.73
C ILE A 428 -21.50 44.77 -26.06
N LEU A 429 -21.22 43.82 -25.16
CA LEU A 429 -20.36 42.68 -25.51
C LEU A 429 -21.21 41.67 -26.27
N MET A 430 -20.92 41.44 -27.54
CA MET A 430 -21.56 40.37 -28.32
C MET A 430 -20.58 39.20 -28.46
N CYS A 431 -21.04 37.98 -28.23
CA CYS A 431 -20.24 36.76 -28.40
C CYS A 431 -20.95 35.77 -29.33
N ASP A 432 -20.25 35.40 -30.40
CA ASP A 432 -20.61 34.33 -31.33
C ASP A 432 -19.84 33.05 -30.93
N PRO A 433 -20.50 31.92 -30.60
CA PRO A 433 -19.81 30.68 -30.24
C PRO A 433 -19.10 30.01 -31.44
N ARG A 434 -19.46 30.39 -32.68
CA ARG A 434 -18.98 29.82 -33.95
C ARG A 434 -19.02 28.30 -34.00
N LEU A 435 -20.07 27.73 -33.40
CA LEU A 435 -20.21 26.29 -33.25
C LEU A 435 -20.20 25.59 -34.61
N SER A 436 -19.35 24.59 -34.78
CA SER A 436 -19.55 23.50 -35.76
C SER A 436 -19.89 22.20 -35.03
N VAL A 437 -20.46 21.25 -35.76
CA VAL A 437 -20.66 19.88 -35.29
C VAL A 437 -19.83 18.98 -36.19
N GLU A 438 -18.93 18.20 -35.59
CA GLU A 438 -18.01 17.31 -36.27
C GLU A 438 -18.05 15.93 -35.63
N THR A 439 -17.95 14.85 -36.42
CA THR A 439 -17.84 13.50 -35.85
C THR A 439 -16.39 13.18 -35.55
N ARG A 440 -16.09 12.77 -34.31
CA ARG A 440 -14.74 12.42 -33.86
C ARG A 440 -14.75 11.08 -33.13
N GLU A 441 -13.63 10.36 -33.18
CA GLU A 441 -13.36 9.31 -32.20
C GLU A 441 -13.03 9.99 -30.86
N VAL A 442 -13.69 9.54 -29.80
CA VAL A 442 -13.52 10.01 -28.43
C VAL A 442 -13.03 8.85 -27.58
N ARG A 443 -12.06 9.08 -26.70
CA ARG A 443 -11.49 8.05 -25.80
C ARG A 443 -11.54 8.48 -24.35
N LEU A 444 -12.03 7.59 -23.50
CA LEU A 444 -11.97 7.65 -22.04
C LEU A 444 -10.78 6.83 -21.57
N ASP A 445 -9.88 7.43 -20.78
CA ASP A 445 -8.68 6.76 -20.27
C ASP A 445 -8.87 6.06 -18.92
N GLY A 446 -10.08 6.10 -18.36
CA GLY A 446 -10.41 5.55 -17.04
C GLY A 446 -9.99 6.43 -15.86
N SER A 447 -9.67 7.70 -16.09
CA SER A 447 -9.44 8.73 -15.07
C SER A 447 -10.48 9.87 -15.11
N GLY A 448 -11.61 9.64 -15.77
CA GLY A 448 -12.58 10.69 -16.14
C GLY A 448 -12.12 11.59 -17.31
N ARG A 449 -10.91 11.43 -17.81
CA ARG A 449 -10.39 12.29 -18.89
C ARG A 449 -10.88 11.84 -20.25
N ILE A 450 -11.44 12.80 -20.99
CA ILE A 450 -11.94 12.64 -22.34
C ILE A 450 -10.94 13.24 -23.32
N THR A 451 -10.39 12.40 -24.20
CA THR A 451 -9.58 12.85 -25.33
C THR A 451 -10.40 12.77 -26.62
N VAL A 452 -10.46 13.89 -27.36
CA VAL A 452 -11.12 13.99 -28.66
C VAL A 452 -10.02 13.87 -29.73
N MET A 453 -10.11 12.83 -30.57
CA MET A 453 -9.15 12.59 -31.64
C MET A 453 -9.29 13.61 -32.78
N GLU A 454 -8.27 13.71 -33.63
CA GLU A 454 -8.32 14.53 -34.84
C GLU A 454 -9.37 14.03 -35.85
N ASN A 455 -9.70 14.86 -36.85
CA ASN A 455 -10.77 14.54 -37.79
C ASN A 455 -10.32 13.49 -38.81
N GLY A 456 -10.68 12.23 -38.57
CA GLY A 456 -10.42 11.10 -39.48
C GLY A 456 -11.37 10.98 -40.68
N GLY A 457 -12.19 12.00 -40.98
CA GLY A 457 -13.19 11.93 -42.07
C GLY A 457 -14.39 11.04 -41.74
N LEU A 458 -14.75 10.94 -40.46
CA LEU A 458 -15.81 10.05 -39.97
C LEU A 458 -17.20 10.51 -40.42
N THR A 459 -18.09 9.56 -40.71
CA THR A 459 -19.48 9.84 -41.13
C THR A 459 -20.32 10.38 -39.99
N ARG A 460 -21.23 11.31 -40.29
CA ARG A 460 -22.06 11.97 -39.28
C ARG A 460 -22.97 10.98 -38.54
N GLN A 461 -22.92 11.00 -37.21
CA GLN A 461 -23.75 10.12 -36.35
C GLN A 461 -25.16 10.68 -36.15
N GLY A 462 -25.33 12.00 -36.28
CA GLY A 462 -26.62 12.66 -36.25
C GLY A 462 -27.16 12.93 -34.84
N ASN A 463 -26.41 12.60 -33.78
CA ASN A 463 -26.83 12.87 -32.41
C ASN A 463 -26.78 14.36 -32.03
N LEU A 464 -26.10 15.22 -32.78
CA LEU A 464 -26.13 16.68 -32.58
C LEU A 464 -26.62 17.42 -33.84
N HIS A 465 -27.75 18.12 -33.75
CA HIS A 465 -28.27 18.96 -34.83
C HIS A 465 -27.78 20.41 -34.73
N LEU A 466 -26.78 20.76 -35.55
CA LEU A 466 -26.07 22.05 -35.57
C LEU A 466 -26.90 23.30 -35.19
N ALA A 467 -28.03 23.56 -35.86
CA ALA A 467 -28.84 24.76 -35.60
C ALA A 467 -29.55 24.72 -34.23
N GLN A 468 -29.95 23.54 -33.76
CA GLN A 468 -30.58 23.33 -32.45
C GLN A 468 -29.53 23.44 -31.35
N THR A 469 -28.35 22.83 -31.55
CA THR A 469 -27.22 22.94 -30.61
C THR A 469 -26.71 24.38 -30.50
N ARG A 470 -26.66 25.13 -31.62
CA ARG A 470 -26.35 26.58 -31.59
C ARG A 470 -27.38 27.37 -30.79
N LEU A 471 -28.67 27.23 -31.12
CA LEU A 471 -29.75 27.92 -30.40
C LEU A 471 -29.72 27.62 -28.90
N LEU A 472 -29.48 26.36 -28.53
CA LEU A 472 -29.37 25.92 -27.14
C LEU A 472 -28.22 26.61 -26.39
N LEU A 473 -27.05 26.74 -27.02
CA LEU A 473 -25.92 27.49 -26.44
C LEU A 473 -26.17 29.01 -26.39
N GLY A 474 -27.03 29.53 -27.27
CA GLY A 474 -27.55 30.89 -27.20
C GLY A 474 -28.59 31.11 -26.10
N LYS A 475 -29.13 30.05 -25.50
CA LYS A 475 -30.07 30.10 -24.37
C LYS A 475 -29.43 29.68 -23.04
N GLY A 476 -28.47 28.77 -23.05
CA GLY A 476 -27.93 28.12 -21.85
C GLY A 476 -27.11 29.02 -20.92
N LEU A 477 -26.85 30.27 -21.31
CA LEU A 477 -26.30 31.29 -20.41
C LEU A 477 -27.23 32.52 -20.28
N ALA A 478 -28.50 32.43 -20.69
CA ALA A 478 -29.48 33.49 -20.50
C ALA A 478 -29.75 33.79 -19.01
N LYS A 479 -29.55 32.80 -18.12
CA LYS A 479 -29.58 32.96 -16.66
C LYS A 479 -28.21 33.12 -16.00
N PHE A 480 -27.17 33.41 -16.79
CA PHE A 480 -25.82 33.64 -16.25
C PHE A 480 -25.72 34.94 -15.41
N GLY A 481 -26.67 35.86 -15.52
CA GLY A 481 -26.74 37.04 -14.64
C GLY A 481 -27.35 36.75 -13.26
N SER A 482 -28.38 35.91 -13.23
CA SER A 482 -29.24 35.64 -12.06
C SER A 482 -28.99 34.32 -11.33
N ASP A 483 -28.32 33.34 -11.96
CA ASP A 483 -28.10 31.99 -11.41
C ASP A 483 -26.62 31.51 -11.47
N SER A 484 -25.65 32.39 -11.73
CA SER A 484 -24.20 32.07 -11.73
C SER A 484 -23.49 32.23 -10.37
N GLY A 485 -24.15 31.83 -9.28
CA GLY A 485 -23.53 31.66 -7.95
C GLY A 485 -24.22 32.48 -6.85
N PRO A 486 -23.47 32.91 -5.81
CA PRO A 486 -24.01 33.81 -4.80
C PRO A 486 -24.13 35.25 -5.33
N ASN A 487 -25.06 35.99 -4.75
CA ASN A 487 -25.15 37.45 -4.92
C ASN A 487 -23.89 38.11 -4.33
N THR A 488 -23.41 39.17 -4.99
CA THR A 488 -22.22 39.92 -4.59
C THR A 488 -22.57 41.28 -3.99
N MET A 489 -21.57 42.03 -3.51
CA MET A 489 -21.73 43.44 -3.12
C MET A 489 -21.95 44.41 -4.31
N PHE A 490 -21.99 43.92 -5.55
CA PHE A 490 -22.10 44.72 -6.77
C PHE A 490 -23.52 44.70 -7.31
N SER A 491 -24.43 45.42 -6.63
CA SER A 491 -25.82 45.60 -7.08
C SER A 491 -25.89 46.04 -8.55
N GLY A 492 -26.65 45.30 -9.36
CA GLY A 492 -26.82 45.54 -10.80
C GLY A 492 -25.78 44.87 -11.74
N VAL A 493 -24.67 44.35 -11.21
CA VAL A 493 -23.56 43.76 -12.01
C VAL A 493 -23.62 42.23 -12.07
N GLY A 494 -24.67 41.62 -11.49
CA GLY A 494 -24.93 40.18 -11.51
C GLY A 494 -24.21 39.39 -10.42
N GLN A 495 -24.10 38.08 -10.63
CA GLN A 495 -23.56 37.13 -9.66
C GLN A 495 -22.06 36.84 -9.83
N GLU A 496 -21.52 36.10 -8.86
CA GLU A 496 -20.08 35.94 -8.66
C GLU A 496 -19.32 35.44 -9.90
N THR A 497 -19.84 34.46 -10.66
CA THR A 497 -19.12 33.94 -11.83
C THR A 497 -19.20 34.89 -13.03
N GLN A 498 -20.31 35.60 -13.25
CA GLN A 498 -20.36 36.68 -14.24
C GLN A 498 -19.35 37.78 -13.92
N ILE A 499 -19.28 38.20 -12.65
CA ILE A 499 -18.33 39.22 -12.20
C ILE A 499 -16.88 38.73 -12.34
N LYS A 500 -16.58 37.48 -11.98
CA LYS A 500 -15.25 36.87 -12.19
C LYS A 500 -14.89 36.69 -13.68
N MET A 501 -15.88 36.46 -14.55
CA MET A 501 -15.68 36.45 -16.00
C MET A 501 -15.35 37.85 -16.53
N PHE A 502 -16.09 38.88 -16.13
CA PHE A 502 -15.95 40.23 -16.69
C PHE A 502 -14.81 41.05 -16.07
N PHE A 503 -14.55 40.91 -14.77
CA PHE A 503 -13.65 41.78 -14.00
C PHE A 503 -12.51 41.02 -13.29
N GLY A 504 -12.58 39.68 -13.25
CA GLY A 504 -11.57 38.84 -12.61
C GLY A 504 -11.81 38.63 -11.12
N PRO A 505 -10.83 38.06 -10.38
CA PRO A 505 -10.92 37.97 -8.93
C PRO A 505 -10.81 39.37 -8.32
N ILE A 506 -11.87 39.83 -7.66
CA ILE A 506 -11.89 41.10 -6.95
C ILE A 506 -11.43 40.85 -5.50
N GLU A 507 -10.28 41.38 -5.13
CA GLU A 507 -9.81 41.36 -3.74
C GLU A 507 -10.61 42.36 -2.90
N ASN A 508 -10.99 41.97 -1.68
CA ASN A 508 -11.83 42.75 -0.75
C ASN A 508 -11.14 43.99 -0.14
N SER A 509 -10.12 44.57 -0.80
CA SER A 509 -9.18 45.52 -0.19
C SER A 509 -9.59 47.00 -0.25
N THR A 510 -10.67 47.36 -0.96
CA THR A 510 -11.17 48.74 -1.05
C THR A 510 -12.69 48.83 -0.95
N LEU A 511 -13.19 49.97 -0.45
CA LEU A 511 -14.61 50.23 -0.22
C LEU A 511 -15.35 50.78 -1.47
N THR A 512 -14.60 51.12 -2.53
CA THR A 512 -15.11 51.68 -3.80
C THR A 512 -14.27 51.23 -5.01
N PRO A 513 -14.11 49.91 -5.26
CA PRO A 513 -13.37 49.41 -6.43
C PRO A 513 -13.95 49.88 -7.76
N VAL A 514 -13.04 50.28 -8.66
CA VAL A 514 -13.35 50.60 -10.06
C VAL A 514 -13.25 49.32 -10.89
N LEU A 515 -14.40 48.79 -11.30
CA LEU A 515 -14.51 47.54 -12.04
C LEU A 515 -14.02 47.73 -13.48
N THR A 516 -12.81 47.27 -13.79
CA THR A 516 -12.25 47.36 -15.14
C THR A 516 -12.47 46.06 -15.91
N PRO A 517 -13.20 46.07 -17.05
CA PRO A 517 -13.43 44.89 -17.86
C PRO A 517 -12.12 44.26 -18.35
N ARG A 518 -12.07 42.92 -18.32
CA ARG A 518 -10.90 42.14 -18.77
C ARG A 518 -10.68 42.27 -20.29
N PRO A 519 -9.45 42.01 -20.78
CA PRO A 519 -9.16 41.98 -22.22
C PRO A 519 -10.09 41.03 -22.99
N ILE A 520 -10.40 41.38 -24.24
CA ILE A 520 -11.40 40.64 -25.04
C ILE A 520 -11.04 39.15 -25.27
N SER A 521 -9.76 38.82 -25.28
CA SER A 521 -9.24 37.44 -25.29
C SER A 521 -9.61 36.65 -24.03
N GLU A 522 -9.56 37.29 -22.87
CA GLU A 522 -9.90 36.69 -21.58
C GLU A 522 -11.41 36.60 -21.38
N LEU A 523 -12.18 37.59 -21.84
CA LEU A 523 -13.64 37.50 -21.93
C LEU A 523 -14.08 36.35 -22.84
N THR A 524 -13.44 36.19 -24.01
CA THR A 524 -13.68 35.09 -24.95
C THR A 524 -13.33 33.73 -24.31
N HIS A 525 -12.26 33.66 -23.52
CA HIS A 525 -11.90 32.45 -22.78
C HIS A 525 -12.91 32.12 -21.66
N GLY A 526 -13.33 33.11 -20.86
CA GLY A 526 -14.36 32.94 -19.84
C GLY A 526 -15.69 32.48 -20.43
N TYR A 527 -16.09 33.07 -21.56
CA TYR A 527 -17.25 32.63 -22.33
C TYR A 527 -17.13 31.18 -22.83
N MET A 528 -15.95 30.77 -23.32
CA MET A 528 -15.70 29.37 -23.71
C MET A 528 -15.83 28.40 -22.53
N VAL A 529 -15.35 28.77 -21.33
CA VAL A 529 -15.51 27.97 -20.11
C VAL A 529 -16.98 27.87 -19.70
N ALA A 530 -17.71 28.99 -19.70
CA ALA A 530 -19.14 29.01 -19.39
C ALA A 530 -19.95 28.17 -20.38
N GLN A 531 -19.67 28.26 -21.69
CA GLN A 531 -20.32 27.42 -22.70
C GLN A 531 -19.97 25.94 -22.52
N GLN A 532 -18.70 25.58 -22.25
CA GLN A 532 -18.35 24.18 -22.01
C GLN A 532 -18.96 23.62 -20.72
N ALA A 533 -19.22 24.47 -19.72
CA ALA A 533 -19.97 24.08 -18.52
C ALA A 533 -21.44 23.82 -18.85
N ALA A 534 -22.12 24.77 -19.51
CA ALA A 534 -23.50 24.65 -19.96
C ALA A 534 -23.73 23.39 -20.81
N MET A 535 -22.81 23.10 -21.74
CA MET A 535 -22.83 21.90 -22.58
C MET A 535 -22.90 20.59 -21.78
N ARG A 536 -22.36 20.51 -20.56
CA ARG A 536 -22.40 19.28 -19.77
C ARG A 536 -23.81 19.00 -19.26
N SER A 537 -24.57 20.03 -18.87
CA SER A 537 -25.98 19.90 -18.49
C SER A 537 -26.80 19.34 -19.67
N TYR A 538 -26.69 19.96 -20.85
CA TYR A 538 -27.44 19.55 -22.04
C TYR A 538 -27.02 18.20 -22.61
N LEU A 539 -25.72 17.93 -22.71
CA LEU A 539 -25.19 16.69 -23.29
C LEU A 539 -25.18 15.50 -22.30
N SER A 540 -25.73 15.69 -21.09
CA SER A 540 -26.03 14.62 -20.13
C SER A 540 -27.21 13.72 -20.52
N GLY A 541 -27.85 13.97 -21.66
CA GLY A 541 -28.92 13.13 -22.21
C GLY A 541 -30.32 13.36 -21.64
N ARG A 542 -30.50 14.41 -20.83
CA ARG A 542 -31.80 14.77 -20.25
C ARG A 542 -32.84 15.24 -21.29
N MET A 543 -32.46 16.11 -22.23
CA MET A 543 -33.36 16.55 -23.31
C MET A 543 -33.71 15.40 -24.27
N SER A 544 -32.69 14.63 -24.66
CA SER A 544 -32.79 13.53 -25.62
C SER A 544 -31.51 12.69 -25.56
N SER A 545 -31.59 11.44 -26.02
CA SER A 545 -30.43 10.56 -26.16
C SER A 545 -30.45 9.84 -27.50
N SER A 546 -29.26 9.52 -28.00
CA SER A 546 -29.05 8.75 -29.23
C SER A 546 -28.04 7.64 -28.97
N VAL A 547 -27.94 6.68 -29.89
CA VAL A 547 -27.06 5.52 -29.76
C VAL A 547 -25.92 5.66 -30.75
N VAL A 548 -24.68 5.59 -30.26
CA VAL A 548 -23.46 5.73 -31.06
C VAL A 548 -22.56 4.48 -30.95
N PRO A 549 -21.82 4.13 -32.02
CA PRO A 549 -20.95 2.96 -32.01
C PRO A 549 -19.67 3.22 -31.22
N GLY A 550 -19.25 2.23 -30.44
CA GLY A 550 -17.98 2.26 -29.72
C GLY A 550 -17.54 0.87 -29.25
N ARG A 551 -16.52 0.85 -28.40
CA ARG A 551 -15.99 -0.34 -27.73
C ARG A 551 -15.55 0.05 -26.33
N MET A 552 -15.97 -0.71 -25.31
CA MET A 552 -15.26 -0.67 -24.03
C MET A 552 -13.83 -1.18 -24.22
N GLN A 553 -12.89 -0.74 -23.40
CA GLN A 553 -11.50 -1.19 -23.41
C GLN A 553 -11.17 -1.91 -22.09
N GLU A 554 -10.56 -3.08 -22.21
CA GLU A 554 -10.14 -3.90 -21.08
C GLU A 554 -8.62 -3.83 -20.95
N MET A 555 -8.11 -3.55 -19.76
CA MET A 555 -6.67 -3.49 -19.51
C MET A 555 -6.11 -4.90 -19.35
N LYS A 556 -5.71 -5.52 -20.47
CA LYS A 556 -5.20 -6.89 -20.47
C LYS A 556 -3.72 -6.91 -20.15
N LEU A 557 -3.38 -7.74 -19.16
CA LEU A 557 -2.02 -8.05 -18.81
C LEU A 557 -1.39 -8.91 -19.91
N VAL A 558 -0.23 -8.50 -20.43
CA VAL A 558 0.45 -9.18 -21.54
C VAL A 558 1.93 -9.32 -21.26
N PHE A 559 2.53 -10.42 -21.71
CA PHE A 559 3.99 -10.53 -21.74
C PHE A 559 4.55 -9.57 -22.78
N THR A 560 5.63 -8.89 -22.43
CA THR A 560 6.37 -7.97 -23.30
C THR A 560 7.84 -8.37 -23.30
N SER A 561 8.41 -8.67 -24.47
CA SER A 561 9.78 -9.18 -24.54
C SER A 561 10.69 -8.31 -25.39
N SER A 562 11.92 -8.10 -24.89
CA SER A 562 12.95 -7.29 -25.53
C SER A 562 13.74 -8.13 -26.52
N LEU A 563 13.33 -8.11 -27.80
CA LEU A 563 13.93 -8.92 -28.86
C LEU A 563 15.49 -8.87 -28.89
N PRO A 564 16.17 -7.72 -28.72
CA PRO A 564 17.64 -7.70 -28.66
C PRO A 564 18.22 -8.51 -27.49
N GLN A 565 17.60 -8.45 -26.31
CA GLN A 565 18.05 -9.20 -25.14
C GLN A 565 17.78 -10.70 -25.29
N VAL A 566 16.68 -11.10 -25.95
CA VAL A 566 16.42 -12.51 -26.30
C VAL A 566 17.48 -13.02 -27.26
N VAL A 567 17.81 -12.28 -28.32
CA VAL A 567 18.85 -12.66 -29.31
C VAL A 567 20.20 -12.86 -28.63
N VAL A 568 20.66 -11.88 -27.83
CA VAL A 568 21.96 -11.98 -27.12
C VAL A 568 21.96 -13.15 -26.12
N SER A 569 20.88 -13.32 -25.34
CA SER A 569 20.77 -14.44 -24.40
C SER A 569 20.78 -15.80 -25.09
N THR A 570 20.17 -15.91 -26.27
CA THR A 570 20.16 -17.14 -27.10
C THR A 570 21.59 -17.52 -27.51
N VAL A 571 22.36 -16.56 -28.02
CA VAL A 571 23.74 -16.79 -28.47
C VAL A 571 24.64 -17.22 -27.30
N LEU A 572 24.54 -16.55 -26.15
CA LEU A 572 25.30 -16.91 -24.95
C LEU A 572 24.94 -18.32 -24.43
N PHE A 573 23.65 -18.69 -24.41
CA PHE A 573 23.23 -20.03 -23.99
C PHE A 573 23.77 -21.13 -24.92
N VAL A 574 23.80 -20.90 -26.23
CA VAL A 574 24.37 -21.87 -27.19
C VAL A 574 25.87 -22.08 -26.94
N PHE A 575 26.65 -21.01 -26.72
CA PHE A 575 28.06 -21.15 -26.38
C PHE A 575 28.28 -21.89 -25.05
N ALA A 576 27.49 -21.58 -24.01
CA ALA A 576 27.57 -22.27 -22.73
C ALA A 576 27.21 -23.75 -22.84
N ALA A 577 26.16 -24.11 -23.59
CA ALA A 577 25.76 -25.49 -23.81
C ALA A 577 26.82 -26.30 -24.58
N ILE A 578 27.46 -25.70 -25.59
CA ILE A 578 28.57 -26.33 -26.33
C ILE A 578 29.76 -26.58 -25.39
N PHE A 579 30.14 -25.58 -24.56
CA PHE A 579 31.25 -25.73 -23.61
C PHE A 579 30.99 -26.83 -22.57
N ILE A 580 29.80 -26.85 -21.96
CA ILE A 580 29.41 -27.86 -20.96
C ILE A 580 29.52 -29.27 -21.55
N ASN A 581 28.98 -29.49 -22.75
CA ASN A 581 29.07 -30.79 -23.42
C ASN A 581 30.53 -31.16 -23.78
N ALA A 582 31.34 -30.21 -24.24
CA ALA A 582 32.76 -30.44 -24.51
C ALA A 582 33.55 -30.86 -23.26
N CYS A 583 33.20 -30.32 -22.08
CA CYS A 583 33.80 -30.75 -20.82
C CYS A 583 33.28 -32.11 -20.33
N TYR A 584 31.98 -32.41 -20.47
CA TYR A 584 31.43 -33.73 -20.09
C TYR A 584 31.92 -34.90 -20.98
N LEU A 585 32.50 -34.60 -22.15
CA LEU A 585 33.14 -35.58 -23.05
C LEU A 585 34.63 -35.82 -22.73
N ARG A 586 35.19 -35.16 -21.72
CA ARG A 586 36.57 -35.37 -21.26
C ARG A 586 36.68 -36.66 -20.45
N SER A 587 37.76 -37.43 -20.65
CA SER A 587 38.03 -38.66 -19.90
C SER A 587 38.19 -38.41 -18.40
N ASP A 588 37.66 -39.32 -17.57
CA ASP A 588 37.81 -39.32 -16.11
C ASP A 588 39.26 -39.04 -15.68
N THR A 589 39.42 -38.11 -14.72
CA THR A 589 40.69 -37.81 -14.06
C THR A 589 40.86 -38.59 -12.76
N GLU A 590 42.13 -38.80 -12.35
CA GLU A 590 42.47 -39.58 -11.16
C GLU A 590 41.83 -38.97 -9.90
N GLN A 591 40.88 -39.68 -9.26
CA GLN A 591 40.29 -39.24 -7.99
C GLN A 591 41.33 -39.28 -6.86
N PHE A 592 41.76 -38.12 -6.39
CA PHE A 592 42.72 -38.01 -5.28
C PHE A 592 42.07 -38.34 -3.92
N THR A 593 42.80 -39.05 -3.06
CA THR A 593 42.33 -39.42 -1.72
C THR A 593 42.72 -38.38 -0.68
N LEU A 594 42.08 -38.41 0.49
CA LEU A 594 42.40 -37.50 1.60
C LEU A 594 43.88 -37.59 2.03
N PHE A 595 44.48 -38.78 1.94
CA PHE A 595 45.92 -39.02 2.18
C PHE A 595 46.81 -38.24 1.20
N SER A 596 46.40 -38.11 -0.07
CA SER A 596 47.14 -37.36 -1.09
C SER A 596 47.22 -35.86 -0.74
N VAL A 597 46.20 -35.32 -0.08
CA VAL A 597 46.15 -33.91 0.34
C VAL A 597 46.99 -33.69 1.60
N ALA A 598 46.87 -34.59 2.59
CA ALA A 598 47.65 -34.54 3.82
C ALA A 598 49.17 -34.63 3.57
N ALA A 599 49.60 -35.40 2.57
CA ALA A 599 51.01 -35.54 2.20
C ALA A 599 51.59 -34.32 1.45
N ALA A 600 50.76 -33.48 0.82
CA ALA A 600 51.20 -32.33 0.03
C ALA A 600 51.37 -31.04 0.85
N LEU A 601 50.82 -31.01 2.07
CA LEU A 601 50.78 -29.85 2.97
C LEU A 601 52.02 -29.81 3.89
N SER A 602 53.12 -29.25 3.41
CA SER A 602 54.35 -29.10 4.21
C SER A 602 54.13 -28.25 5.48
N ASN A 603 54.46 -28.82 6.64
CA ASN A 603 54.49 -28.16 7.96
C ASN A 603 53.18 -27.55 8.49
N SER A 604 52.02 -27.75 7.86
CA SER A 604 50.76 -27.22 8.40
C SER A 604 50.22 -28.11 9.52
N ASN A 605 50.20 -27.59 10.76
CA ASN A 605 49.63 -28.25 11.94
C ASN A 605 48.08 -28.15 11.95
N LEU A 606 47.46 -28.45 10.80
CA LEU A 606 46.14 -27.94 10.41
C LEU A 606 44.95 -28.63 11.12
N GLY A 607 45.16 -29.81 11.70
CA GLY A 607 44.16 -30.54 12.49
C GLY A 607 43.86 -29.94 13.87
N ARG A 608 44.11 -28.63 14.07
CA ARG A 608 44.05 -27.96 15.38
C ARG A 608 43.27 -26.64 15.43
N MET A 609 42.81 -26.10 14.29
CA MET A 609 42.07 -24.82 14.23
C MET A 609 41.05 -24.79 13.08
N CYS A 610 39.88 -25.39 13.30
CA CYS A 610 38.62 -25.08 12.60
C CYS A 610 37.44 -25.73 13.35
N GLU A 611 36.73 -24.95 14.16
CA GLU A 611 35.26 -24.79 14.19
C GLU A 611 34.75 -24.31 15.56
N ASP A 612 33.71 -23.48 15.55
CA ASP A 612 33.06 -22.88 16.72
C ASP A 612 31.63 -22.42 16.35
N VAL A 613 30.83 -21.99 17.34
CA VAL A 613 29.43 -21.45 17.25
C VAL A 613 28.28 -22.47 17.23
N LYS A 614 27.26 -22.23 18.07
CA LYS A 614 25.93 -22.91 18.05
C LYS A 614 24.79 -22.05 18.63
N TYR A 615 23.55 -22.58 18.54
CA TYR A 615 22.26 -21.89 18.77
C TYR A 615 21.58 -22.28 20.10
N VAL A 616 20.33 -21.82 20.30
CA VAL A 616 19.43 -22.27 21.39
C VAL A 616 18.66 -23.52 20.97
N ASP A 617 18.59 -24.49 21.89
CA ASP A 617 17.89 -25.78 21.75
C ASP A 617 16.93 -25.99 22.95
N ARG A 618 15.78 -26.66 22.76
CA ARG A 618 14.71 -26.85 23.78
C ARG A 618 14.01 -28.21 23.75
N GLY A 619 14.54 -29.17 24.51
CA GLY A 619 14.09 -30.57 24.49
C GLY A 619 12.67 -30.83 25.05
N ARG A 620 11.81 -31.45 24.23
CA ARG A 620 10.49 -31.99 24.59
C ARG A 620 10.42 -33.49 24.32
N GLY A 621 9.86 -34.26 25.25
CA GLY A 621 9.73 -35.72 25.12
C GLY A 621 10.99 -36.52 25.45
N THR A 622 10.96 -37.83 25.15
CA THR A 622 12.03 -38.78 25.50
C THR A 622 12.38 -39.66 24.28
N PRO A 623 13.54 -39.45 23.60
CA PRO A 623 14.56 -38.44 23.89
C PRO A 623 14.07 -37.00 23.65
N PRO A 624 14.71 -35.97 24.25
CA PRO A 624 14.24 -34.59 24.14
C PRO A 624 14.45 -34.00 22.75
N GLN A 625 13.37 -33.56 22.10
CA GLN A 625 13.33 -32.96 20.77
C GLN A 625 13.32 -31.43 20.85
N ASN A 626 14.18 -30.75 20.09
CA ASN A 626 14.35 -29.30 20.23
C ASN A 626 13.24 -28.50 19.53
N THR A 627 12.44 -27.77 20.31
CA THR A 627 11.16 -27.16 19.89
C THR A 627 11.00 -25.73 20.40
N SER A 628 10.67 -24.80 19.48
CA SER A 628 10.50 -23.38 19.80
C SER A 628 9.06 -23.03 20.17
N PHE A 629 8.88 -22.24 21.23
CA PHE A 629 7.56 -21.81 21.70
C PHE A 629 7.47 -20.29 21.81
N ALA A 630 6.44 -19.71 21.20
CA ALA A 630 6.00 -18.36 21.49
C ALA A 630 5.47 -18.28 22.92
N ILE A 631 5.90 -17.28 23.68
CA ILE A 631 5.32 -17.00 25.00
C ILE A 631 3.88 -16.50 24.79
N ASN A 632 2.90 -17.09 25.48
CA ASN A 632 1.50 -16.65 25.46
C ASN A 632 1.03 -16.35 26.89
N ILE A 633 1.03 -15.08 27.27
CA ILE A 633 0.63 -14.66 28.62
C ILE A 633 -0.89 -14.51 28.82
N GLY A 634 -1.69 -14.61 27.74
CA GLY A 634 -3.15 -14.55 27.77
C GLY A 634 -3.85 -15.92 27.79
N SER A 635 -3.09 -17.02 27.75
CA SER A 635 -3.63 -18.39 27.74
C SER A 635 -2.92 -19.28 28.76
N SER A 636 -3.66 -20.24 29.32
CA SER A 636 -3.11 -21.32 30.17
C SER A 636 -2.73 -22.57 29.37
N VAL A 637 -2.96 -22.56 28.04
CA VAL A 637 -2.75 -23.72 27.16
C VAL A 637 -1.37 -23.67 26.53
N GLN A 638 -0.63 -24.77 26.63
CA GLN A 638 0.57 -25.02 25.84
C GLN A 638 0.24 -25.97 24.68
N PHE A 639 0.72 -25.65 23.48
CA PHE A 639 0.75 -26.59 22.35
C PHE A 639 2.04 -26.44 21.53
N ALA A 640 2.44 -27.50 20.85
CA ALA A 640 3.52 -27.49 19.86
C ALA A 640 2.95 -27.98 18.53
N LEU A 641 3.53 -27.51 17.42
CA LEU A 641 3.15 -27.93 16.08
C LEU A 641 3.79 -29.29 15.77
N THR A 642 3.04 -30.16 15.11
CA THR A 642 3.46 -31.52 14.71
C THR A 642 3.67 -31.59 13.20
N PRO A 643 4.45 -32.56 12.67
CA PRO A 643 4.69 -32.73 11.23
C PRO A 643 3.44 -32.87 10.35
N ASP A 644 2.29 -33.15 10.95
CA ASP A 644 0.98 -33.26 10.29
C ASP A 644 0.42 -31.88 9.83
N CYS A 645 1.03 -30.78 10.28
CA CYS A 645 0.59 -29.43 9.99
C CYS A 645 0.97 -28.95 8.57
N LEU A 646 -0.04 -28.88 7.69
CA LEU A 646 0.09 -28.52 6.27
C LEU A 646 0.76 -27.15 5.96
N PHE A 647 0.76 -26.22 6.93
CA PHE A 647 1.28 -24.85 6.76
C PHE A 647 2.40 -24.48 7.75
N CYS A 648 2.97 -25.47 8.46
CA CYS A 648 4.03 -25.25 9.44
C CYS A 648 5.43 -25.36 8.80
N PRO A 649 6.46 -24.68 9.35
CA PRO A 649 7.85 -24.91 8.96
C PRO A 649 8.26 -26.35 9.30
N THR A 650 9.00 -27.02 8.42
CA THR A 650 9.34 -28.45 8.55
C THR A 650 10.38 -28.76 9.64
N GLU A 651 11.13 -27.76 10.10
CA GLU A 651 12.16 -27.89 11.13
C GLU A 651 11.60 -27.55 12.51
N GLY A 652 12.18 -28.11 13.58
CA GLY A 652 11.86 -27.74 14.98
C GLY A 652 10.43 -28.05 15.47
N MET A 653 9.64 -28.79 14.69
CA MET A 653 8.34 -29.34 15.13
C MET A 653 8.51 -30.51 16.10
N TYR A 654 7.48 -30.74 16.90
CA TYR A 654 7.40 -31.85 17.84
C TYR A 654 6.84 -33.10 17.16
N ASP A 655 7.69 -34.10 16.95
CA ASP A 655 7.28 -35.40 16.42
C ASP A 655 6.73 -36.29 17.54
N THR A 656 5.41 -36.46 17.54
CA THR A 656 4.71 -37.31 18.52
C THR A 656 5.07 -38.80 18.42
N SER A 657 5.70 -39.25 17.33
CA SER A 657 6.02 -40.67 17.12
C SER A 657 7.38 -41.10 17.69
N SER A 658 8.34 -40.19 17.81
CA SER A 658 9.66 -40.45 18.39
C SER A 658 9.78 -40.16 19.90
N SER A 659 8.72 -39.70 20.57
CA SER A 659 8.72 -39.55 22.03
C SER A 659 8.10 -40.75 22.75
N SER A 660 8.90 -41.41 23.59
CA SER A 660 8.50 -42.51 24.47
C SER A 660 7.86 -42.07 25.81
N SER A 661 7.70 -40.76 26.04
CA SER A 661 7.04 -40.22 27.25
C SER A 661 5.66 -39.59 27.00
N LEU A 662 5.22 -39.50 25.74
CA LEU A 662 3.90 -39.01 25.38
C LEU A 662 2.78 -39.98 25.83
N VAL A 663 1.90 -39.49 26.69
CA VAL A 663 0.64 -40.15 27.07
C VAL A 663 -0.51 -39.42 26.39
N LYS A 664 -1.01 -39.95 25.26
CA LYS A 664 -2.19 -39.42 24.58
C LYS A 664 -3.44 -39.60 25.48
N ASP A 665 -4.24 -38.55 25.60
CA ASP A 665 -5.47 -38.54 26.40
C ASP A 665 -6.67 -38.22 25.48
N PRO A 666 -7.48 -39.24 25.11
CA PRO A 666 -8.67 -39.03 24.28
C PRO A 666 -9.85 -38.43 25.07
N GLY A 667 -9.86 -38.57 26.41
CA GLY A 667 -10.93 -38.07 27.27
C GLY A 667 -10.93 -36.54 27.39
N LEU A 668 -9.77 -35.90 27.21
CA LEU A 668 -9.68 -34.45 27.07
C LEU A 668 -10.25 -33.93 25.72
N GLY A 669 -10.54 -34.80 24.75
CA GLY A 669 -11.12 -34.47 23.46
C GLY A 669 -10.17 -33.75 22.48
N VAL A 670 -10.68 -33.43 21.28
CA VAL A 670 -9.94 -32.60 20.31
C VAL A 670 -9.69 -31.22 20.90
N PHE A 671 -8.47 -30.69 20.82
CA PHE A 671 -8.25 -29.26 21.05
C PHE A 671 -8.53 -28.51 19.75
N GLY A 672 -9.45 -27.53 19.80
CA GLY A 672 -9.64 -26.65 18.67
C GLY A 672 -10.76 -25.63 18.77
N ASP A 673 -10.53 -24.53 18.08
CA ASP A 673 -11.54 -23.65 17.47
C ASP A 673 -11.67 -24.03 15.97
N SER A 674 -12.19 -23.14 15.12
CA SER A 674 -12.26 -23.38 13.67
C SER A 674 -10.93 -23.24 12.92
N THR A 675 -9.82 -22.92 13.62
CA THR A 675 -8.51 -22.62 13.03
C THR A 675 -7.39 -23.57 13.44
N PHE A 676 -7.46 -24.21 14.62
CA PHE A 676 -6.46 -25.17 15.09
C PHE A 676 -7.12 -26.49 15.48
N GLY A 677 -6.65 -27.62 14.94
CA GLY A 677 -7.06 -28.96 15.38
C GLY A 677 -5.86 -29.74 15.93
N GLY A 678 -6.02 -30.42 17.08
CA GLY A 678 -4.93 -31.20 17.66
C GLY A 678 -5.34 -32.25 18.68
N THR A 679 -4.47 -33.26 18.85
CA THR A 679 -4.60 -34.30 19.89
C THR A 679 -4.05 -33.80 21.22
N ARG A 680 -4.73 -34.13 22.33
CA ARG A 680 -4.31 -33.77 23.69
C ARG A 680 -3.56 -34.94 24.35
N GLY A 681 -2.73 -34.61 25.34
CA GLY A 681 -1.96 -35.59 26.10
C GLY A 681 -0.97 -34.95 27.07
N TYR A 682 -0.34 -35.80 27.88
CA TYR A 682 0.71 -35.44 28.83
C TYR A 682 2.08 -35.80 28.27
N GLU A 683 3.10 -34.98 28.57
CA GLU A 683 4.45 -35.16 28.05
C GLU A 683 5.48 -34.55 29.03
N ALA A 684 6.70 -35.10 29.04
CA ALA A 684 7.86 -34.56 29.73
C ALA A 684 8.41 -33.33 28.99
N ILE A 685 8.61 -32.23 29.73
CA ILE A 685 8.99 -30.92 29.18
C ILE A 685 10.12 -30.35 30.04
N THR A 686 11.25 -30.07 29.42
CA THR A 686 12.38 -29.38 30.05
C THR A 686 12.41 -27.94 29.55
N LEU A 687 12.46 -26.97 30.46
CA LEU A 687 12.56 -25.55 30.12
C LEU A 687 13.98 -25.04 30.32
N GLY A 688 14.58 -24.50 29.26
CA GLY A 688 15.93 -23.93 29.27
C GLY A 688 16.23 -23.15 27.99
N GLY A 689 17.45 -22.61 27.89
CA GLY A 689 17.94 -21.84 26.75
C GLY A 689 17.61 -20.33 26.80
N LEU A 690 18.37 -19.55 26.03
CA LEU A 690 18.16 -18.10 25.85
C LEU A 690 16.88 -17.82 25.03
N LEU A 691 16.38 -16.58 25.05
CA LEU A 691 15.36 -16.13 24.10
C LEU A 691 16.04 -15.56 22.84
N GLN A 692 15.50 -15.88 21.66
CA GLN A 692 15.95 -15.34 20.37
C GLN A 692 14.74 -14.71 19.64
N ASP A 693 14.91 -13.52 19.06
CA ASP A 693 13.85 -12.75 18.35
C ASP A 693 13.60 -13.27 16.92
N ASN A 694 13.63 -14.60 16.73
CA ASN A 694 13.58 -15.25 15.42
C ASN A 694 12.15 -15.75 15.12
N GLN A 695 11.54 -15.29 14.02
CA GLN A 695 10.07 -15.26 13.85
C GLN A 695 9.40 -16.60 13.49
N SER A 696 10.08 -17.74 13.66
CA SER A 696 9.54 -19.06 13.34
C SER A 696 8.68 -19.62 14.49
N LEU A 697 7.38 -19.36 14.43
CA LEU A 697 6.40 -19.80 15.43
C LEU A 697 6.13 -21.32 15.30
N MET A 698 6.73 -22.13 16.18
CA MET A 698 6.60 -23.61 16.18
C MET A 698 5.69 -24.16 17.29
N GLY A 699 5.05 -23.27 18.07
CA GLY A 699 4.18 -23.62 19.19
C GLY A 699 3.92 -22.43 20.11
N HIS A 700 3.07 -22.61 21.12
CA HIS A 700 2.78 -21.60 22.15
C HIS A 700 2.94 -22.20 23.55
N LEU A 701 3.56 -21.44 24.46
CA LEU A 701 3.71 -21.74 25.88
C LEU A 701 2.80 -20.80 26.68
N GLY A 702 1.64 -21.32 27.09
CA GLY A 702 0.67 -20.60 27.91
C GLY A 702 1.19 -20.37 29.33
N LEU A 703 1.30 -19.10 29.75
CA LEU A 703 1.77 -18.69 31.08
C LEU A 703 0.67 -18.14 32.01
N PHE A 704 -0.58 -18.02 31.52
CA PHE A 704 -1.71 -17.58 32.36
C PHE A 704 -2.17 -18.71 33.29
N VAL A 705 -2.71 -18.34 34.45
CA VAL A 705 -3.29 -19.28 35.43
C VAL A 705 -4.65 -18.74 35.87
N PRO A 706 -5.78 -19.31 35.41
CA PRO A 706 -7.09 -18.86 35.85
C PRO A 706 -7.38 -19.25 37.31
N GLN A 707 -8.17 -18.42 37.98
CA GLN A 707 -8.58 -18.53 39.37
C GLN A 707 -9.94 -19.24 39.54
N SER A 708 -10.84 -19.12 38.55
CA SER A 708 -12.18 -19.70 38.56
C SER A 708 -12.26 -21.02 37.78
N ASN A 709 -11.49 -21.17 36.70
CA ASN A 709 -11.51 -22.36 35.85
C ASN A 709 -10.47 -23.40 36.31
N GLU A 710 -10.86 -24.21 37.30
CA GLU A 710 -10.03 -25.25 37.91
C GLU A 710 -9.41 -26.23 36.90
N THR A 711 -10.15 -26.62 35.85
CA THR A 711 -9.64 -27.50 34.78
C THR A 711 -8.50 -26.85 34.00
N ARG A 712 -8.67 -25.59 33.58
CA ARG A 712 -7.63 -24.82 32.88
C ARG A 712 -6.45 -24.46 33.78
N ARG A 713 -6.71 -24.22 35.08
CA ARG A 713 -5.67 -24.02 36.12
C ARG A 713 -4.76 -25.25 36.19
N LYS A 714 -5.34 -26.44 36.40
CA LYS A 714 -4.61 -27.72 36.45
C LYS A 714 -3.91 -28.11 35.13
N GLN A 715 -4.33 -27.55 33.99
CA GLN A 715 -3.62 -27.71 32.71
C GLN A 715 -2.37 -26.82 32.59
N SER A 716 -2.32 -25.65 33.25
CA SER A 716 -1.18 -24.75 33.20
C SER A 716 0.11 -25.46 33.65
N VAL A 717 1.24 -25.15 32.98
CA VAL A 717 2.55 -25.69 33.34
C VAL A 717 3.01 -25.05 34.66
N ILE A 718 2.99 -23.73 34.75
CA ILE A 718 3.51 -22.98 35.90
C ILE A 718 2.76 -23.33 37.19
N TYR A 719 1.43 -23.45 37.14
CA TYR A 719 0.65 -23.90 38.30
C TYR A 719 1.08 -25.29 38.79
N ARG A 720 1.32 -26.25 37.88
CA ARG A 720 1.80 -27.59 38.23
C ARG A 720 3.25 -27.63 38.73
N LEU A 721 4.07 -26.63 38.44
CA LEU A 721 5.39 -26.47 39.06
C LEU A 721 5.25 -25.94 40.49
N ASN A 722 4.31 -25.01 40.72
CA ASN A 722 4.01 -24.48 42.06
C ASN A 722 3.45 -25.56 43.00
N GLU A 723 2.48 -26.35 42.55
CA GLU A 723 1.87 -27.47 43.31
C GLU A 723 2.83 -28.66 43.55
N ARG A 724 4.09 -28.54 43.13
CA ARG A 724 5.18 -29.50 43.35
C ARG A 724 6.37 -28.88 44.10
N ASP A 725 6.21 -27.67 44.65
CA ASP A 725 7.25 -26.87 45.30
C ASP A 725 8.51 -26.66 44.43
N GLN A 726 8.36 -26.70 43.09
CA GLN A 726 9.46 -26.49 42.13
C GLN A 726 9.70 -25.01 41.80
N LEU A 727 8.95 -24.08 42.41
CA LEU A 727 9.06 -22.63 42.25
C LEU A 727 9.28 -21.98 43.62
N LEU A 728 10.24 -21.06 43.73
CA LEU A 728 10.54 -20.33 44.97
C LEU A 728 9.40 -19.36 45.37
N ASN A 729 8.71 -18.80 44.39
CA ASN A 729 7.59 -17.86 44.53
C ASN A 729 6.53 -18.14 43.44
N PRO A 730 5.24 -17.81 43.68
CA PRO A 730 4.17 -17.98 42.69
C PRO A 730 4.17 -16.87 41.63
N VAL A 731 5.29 -16.69 40.93
CA VAL A 731 5.53 -15.59 39.98
C VAL A 731 6.27 -16.00 38.71
N TRP A 732 6.14 -15.18 37.66
CA TRP A 732 7.13 -15.08 36.58
C TRP A 732 7.40 -13.61 36.24
N GLY A 733 8.57 -13.32 35.65
CA GLY A 733 9.00 -12.00 35.21
C GLY A 733 9.50 -12.02 33.77
N LEU A 734 9.22 -10.97 33.00
CA LEU A 734 9.44 -10.91 31.55
C LEU A 734 10.00 -9.54 31.14
N ARG A 735 11.19 -9.54 30.53
CA ARG A 735 11.76 -8.42 29.77
C ARG A 735 11.78 -8.81 28.29
N LEU A 736 11.07 -8.07 27.44
CA LEU A 736 11.12 -8.30 25.97
C LEU A 736 12.02 -7.31 25.22
N GLY A 737 12.33 -6.15 25.82
CA GLY A 737 13.20 -5.13 25.21
C GLY A 737 14.68 -5.30 25.57
N GLY A 738 15.54 -4.60 24.82
CA GLY A 738 17.00 -4.64 24.98
C GLY A 738 17.65 -5.87 24.33
N GLU A 739 18.98 -5.94 24.41
CA GLU A 739 19.80 -6.98 23.76
C GLU A 739 19.59 -8.39 24.36
N ASN A 740 19.12 -8.46 25.61
CA ASN A 740 18.96 -9.69 26.37
C ASN A 740 17.51 -9.87 26.85
N PRO A 741 16.56 -10.25 25.96
CA PRO A 741 15.21 -10.60 26.35
C PRO A 741 15.23 -11.83 27.29
N GLN A 742 14.46 -11.77 28.38
CA GLN A 742 14.58 -12.70 29.50
C GLN A 742 13.20 -13.06 30.08
N LEU A 743 13.00 -14.35 30.36
CA LEU A 743 11.85 -14.90 31.08
C LEU A 743 12.36 -15.62 32.34
N THR A 744 11.98 -15.11 33.51
CA THR A 744 12.24 -15.71 34.82
C THR A 744 10.97 -16.39 35.32
N ILE A 745 11.07 -17.60 35.87
CA ILE A 745 9.92 -18.38 36.38
C ILE A 745 10.26 -18.83 37.81
N GLY A 746 9.33 -18.64 38.74
CA GLY A 746 9.50 -18.95 40.16
C GLY A 746 10.22 -17.86 40.97
N ALA A 747 10.74 -16.82 40.33
CA ALA A 747 11.31 -15.64 40.96
C ALA A 747 11.22 -14.43 40.01
N LEU A 748 11.43 -13.24 40.56
CA LEU A 748 11.69 -12.00 39.81
C LEU A 748 13.17 -11.64 40.02
N ASP A 749 13.87 -11.21 38.97
CA ASP A 749 15.27 -10.80 39.08
C ASP A 749 15.38 -9.28 39.21
N PRO A 750 15.88 -8.72 40.34
CA PRO A 750 16.12 -7.29 40.51
C PRO A 750 17.15 -6.68 39.54
N ASN A 751 17.80 -7.49 38.70
CA ASN A 751 18.64 -7.03 37.60
C ASN A 751 17.88 -6.83 36.29
N ASP A 752 16.61 -7.23 36.20
CA ASP A 752 15.82 -7.03 34.99
C ASP A 752 15.00 -5.72 34.98
N TYR A 753 14.83 -5.07 36.14
CA TYR A 753 14.03 -3.86 36.30
C TYR A 753 14.66 -2.82 37.23
N GLU A 754 14.08 -1.61 37.22
CA GLU A 754 14.41 -0.48 38.09
C GLU A 754 13.15 0.05 38.80
N GLY A 755 13.30 0.46 40.05
CA GLY A 755 12.22 1.03 40.87
C GLY A 755 11.38 -0.01 41.63
N GLU A 756 10.23 0.44 42.13
CA GLU A 756 9.21 -0.39 42.78
C GLU A 756 8.28 -0.98 41.71
N ILE A 757 7.92 -2.27 41.82
CA ILE A 757 6.96 -2.89 40.88
C ILE A 757 5.55 -2.40 41.22
N ASN A 758 4.88 -1.81 40.23
CA ASN A 758 3.51 -1.32 40.31
C ASN A 758 2.52 -2.46 40.06
N TRP A 759 1.90 -2.98 41.11
CA TRP A 759 1.01 -4.14 41.03
C TRP A 759 -0.46 -3.75 40.86
N VAL A 760 -1.11 -4.31 39.84
CA VAL A 760 -2.53 -4.12 39.53
C VAL A 760 -3.29 -5.46 39.44
N PRO A 761 -4.53 -5.54 39.95
CA PRO A 761 -5.32 -6.77 39.95
C PRO A 761 -5.79 -7.15 38.55
N LEU A 762 -6.03 -8.45 38.33
CA LEU A 762 -6.69 -8.95 37.12
C LEU A 762 -8.19 -8.58 37.11
N VAL A 763 -8.70 -8.24 35.92
CA VAL A 763 -10.13 -8.05 35.68
C VAL A 763 -10.77 -9.37 35.26
N ASN A 764 -11.82 -9.78 35.97
CA ASN A 764 -12.72 -10.91 35.61
C ASN A 764 -12.00 -12.23 35.26
N ASP A 765 -10.94 -12.58 36.01
CA ASP A 765 -10.16 -13.82 35.82
C ASP A 765 -9.61 -14.01 34.40
N SER A 766 -9.10 -12.92 33.81
CA SER A 766 -8.52 -12.88 32.47
C SER A 766 -7.20 -12.11 32.48
N SER A 767 -6.42 -12.12 31.39
CA SER A 767 -5.21 -11.29 31.29
C SER A 767 -5.51 -9.79 31.04
N ARG A 768 -6.70 -9.31 31.42
CA ARG A 768 -7.10 -7.91 31.38
C ARG A 768 -6.72 -7.19 32.67
N ILE A 769 -6.32 -5.93 32.55
CA ILE A 769 -6.14 -4.98 33.65
C ILE A 769 -7.00 -3.74 33.44
N GLN A 770 -7.08 -2.87 34.45
CA GLN A 770 -7.48 -1.47 34.28
C GLN A 770 -6.24 -0.60 34.07
N ILE A 771 -6.36 0.40 33.20
CA ILE A 771 -5.38 1.48 32.96
C ILE A 771 -6.10 2.82 33.13
N ASP A 772 -5.40 3.83 33.65
CA ASP A 772 -5.99 5.13 33.95
C ASP A 772 -6.17 5.97 32.68
N ALA A 773 -5.14 6.01 31.83
CA ALA A 773 -5.15 6.78 30.59
C ALA A 773 -4.23 6.19 29.52
N LEU A 774 -4.57 6.45 28.26
CA LEU A 774 -3.61 6.49 27.15
C LEU A 774 -3.18 7.94 26.96
N LYS A 775 -1.90 8.18 26.65
CA LYS A 775 -1.32 9.51 26.49
C LYS A 775 -0.48 9.61 25.22
N GLY A 776 -0.57 10.75 24.56
CA GLY A 776 0.17 11.08 23.35
C GLY A 776 1.30 12.09 23.62
N TYR A 777 1.57 12.91 22.61
CA TYR A 777 2.56 13.98 22.60
C TYR A 777 2.44 14.92 23.82
N ASN A 778 3.58 15.27 24.43
CA ASN A 778 3.69 16.02 25.68
C ASN A 778 2.90 15.42 26.86
N GLY A 779 2.56 14.13 26.81
CA GLY A 779 1.75 13.46 27.84
C GLY A 779 0.27 13.82 27.84
N ASN A 780 -0.24 14.45 26.76
CA ASN A 780 -1.65 14.79 26.63
C ASN A 780 -2.52 13.52 26.67
N ALA A 781 -3.48 13.45 27.59
CA ALA A 781 -4.36 12.30 27.75
C ALA A 781 -5.42 12.23 26.64
N PHE A 782 -5.70 11.02 26.18
CA PHE A 782 -6.77 10.77 25.21
C PHE A 782 -8.15 11.04 25.84
N PRO A 783 -9.14 11.56 25.09
CA PRO A 783 -10.48 11.90 25.60
C PRO A 783 -11.37 10.65 25.76
N LEU A 784 -10.91 9.68 26.55
CA LEU A 784 -11.53 8.36 26.75
C LEU A 784 -12.15 8.24 28.16
N PRO A 785 -13.22 7.44 28.33
CA PRO A 785 -13.74 7.13 29.66
C PRO A 785 -12.73 6.30 30.46
N SER A 786 -12.32 6.83 31.61
CA SER A 786 -11.38 6.20 32.55
C SER A 786 -12.14 5.56 33.73
N PRO A 787 -11.72 4.39 34.25
CA PRO A 787 -10.59 3.57 33.80
C PRO A 787 -10.93 2.74 32.55
N ILE A 788 -9.93 2.57 31.67
CA ILE A 788 -10.03 1.73 30.47
C ILE A 788 -9.66 0.29 30.85
N THR A 789 -10.38 -0.71 30.33
CA THR A 789 -9.98 -2.13 30.46
C THR A 789 -9.20 -2.57 29.22
N ALA A 790 -8.01 -3.14 29.42
CA ALA A 790 -7.13 -3.58 28.33
C ALA A 790 -6.57 -4.98 28.58
N TRP A 791 -6.50 -5.81 27.53
CA TRP A 791 -5.79 -7.10 27.54
C TRP A 791 -4.28 -6.89 27.54
N ILE A 792 -3.54 -7.74 28.26
CA ILE A 792 -2.10 -7.90 28.12
C ILE A 792 -1.86 -9.17 27.30
N ASP A 793 -1.17 -9.07 26.15
CA ASP A 793 -0.97 -10.17 25.21
C ASP A 793 0.37 -10.10 24.46
N THR A 794 1.15 -11.18 24.53
CA THR A 794 2.45 -11.32 23.84
C THR A 794 2.33 -11.79 22.39
N LEU A 795 1.16 -12.21 21.92
CA LEU A 795 0.94 -12.61 20.52
C LEU A 795 0.55 -11.43 19.64
N SER A 796 -0.22 -10.49 20.20
CA SER A 796 -0.49 -9.18 19.63
C SER A 796 0.81 -8.41 19.42
N LYS A 797 1.27 -8.29 18.16
CA LYS A 797 2.45 -7.49 17.85
C LYS A 797 2.26 -6.02 18.22
N ASN A 798 1.06 -5.46 18.04
CA ASN A 798 0.74 -4.03 18.17
C ASN A 798 -0.06 -3.74 19.44
N ILE A 799 -0.12 -2.47 19.83
CA ILE A 799 -1.22 -1.95 20.65
C ILE A 799 -2.45 -1.84 19.76
N TYR A 800 -3.58 -2.38 20.20
CA TYR A 800 -4.86 -2.30 19.48
C TYR A 800 -5.84 -1.42 20.23
N MET A 801 -6.50 -0.52 19.50
CA MET A 801 -7.47 0.46 20.02
C MET A 801 -8.78 0.40 19.21
N PRO A 802 -9.98 0.41 19.83
CA PRO A 802 -11.25 0.28 19.10
C PRO A 802 -11.49 1.40 18.07
N ASP A 803 -11.12 2.63 18.42
CA ASP A 803 -10.98 3.73 17.48
C ASP A 803 -9.59 4.35 17.58
N LEU A 804 -9.05 4.66 16.40
CA LEU A 804 -7.73 5.22 16.17
C LEU A 804 -7.82 6.66 15.65
N SER A 805 -9.00 7.10 15.18
CA SER A 805 -9.22 8.42 14.61
C SER A 805 -8.94 9.54 15.62
N MET A 806 -9.31 9.33 16.88
CA MET A 806 -9.00 10.24 17.99
C MET A 806 -7.49 10.50 18.17
N TYR A 807 -6.61 9.58 17.76
CA TYR A 807 -5.16 9.80 17.83
C TYR A 807 -4.66 10.62 16.64
N TYR A 808 -4.92 10.18 15.40
CA TYR A 808 -4.32 10.79 14.21
C TYR A 808 -5.07 11.99 13.64
N MET A 809 -6.28 12.29 14.10
CA MET A 809 -7.02 13.52 13.79
C MET A 809 -6.82 14.63 14.84
N ASN A 810 -5.94 14.43 15.81
CA ASN A 810 -5.72 15.36 16.91
C ASN A 810 -4.23 15.71 17.08
N ASP A 811 -3.83 16.85 16.53
CA ASP A 811 -2.46 17.39 16.57
C ASP A 811 -1.86 17.45 17.99
N SER A 812 -2.70 17.64 19.02
CA SER A 812 -2.25 17.68 20.42
C SER A 812 -1.85 16.32 20.98
N LEU A 813 -2.35 15.22 20.41
CA LEU A 813 -1.98 13.85 20.80
C LEU A 813 -0.87 13.28 19.94
N ILE A 814 -0.72 13.73 18.69
CA ILE A 814 0.20 13.09 17.72
C ILE A 814 1.45 13.94 17.39
N GLY A 815 1.46 15.21 17.80
CA GLY A 815 2.62 16.09 17.69
C GLY A 815 2.89 16.61 16.28
N PRO A 816 4.00 17.36 16.08
CA PRO A 816 4.23 18.19 14.89
C PRO A 816 4.60 17.40 13.60
N ASN A 817 4.52 16.07 13.61
CA ASN A 817 4.92 15.25 12.46
C ASN A 817 3.83 15.21 11.38
N GLN A 818 4.24 15.08 10.11
CA GLN A 818 3.31 14.83 9.01
C GLN A 818 2.96 13.33 8.91
N PHE A 819 1.74 12.97 9.30
CA PHE A 819 1.19 11.61 9.19
C PHE A 819 0.45 11.41 7.86
N ILE A 820 0.47 10.18 7.36
CA ILE A 820 -0.44 9.77 6.28
C ILE A 820 -1.20 8.51 6.70
N ASN A 821 -2.53 8.55 6.54
CA ASN A 821 -3.36 7.35 6.56
C ASN A 821 -3.09 6.57 5.27
N LEU A 822 -2.28 5.51 5.36
CA LEU A 822 -1.86 4.71 4.19
C LEU A 822 -3.01 3.90 3.57
N TYR A 823 -4.12 3.72 4.28
CA TYR A 823 -5.25 2.87 3.88
C TYR A 823 -6.58 3.58 4.20
N PRO A 824 -6.96 4.61 3.42
CA PRO A 824 -8.12 5.47 3.73
C PRO A 824 -9.47 4.73 3.72
N SER A 825 -9.58 3.58 3.05
CA SER A 825 -10.75 2.70 3.09
C SER A 825 -10.98 2.03 4.45
N ASP A 826 -9.91 1.75 5.18
CA ASP A 826 -9.91 0.87 6.35
C ASP A 826 -9.68 1.66 7.65
N SER A 827 -8.79 2.66 7.58
CA SER A 827 -8.24 3.40 8.73
C SER A 827 -7.70 2.49 9.87
N THR A 828 -7.22 1.30 9.51
CA THR A 828 -6.68 0.31 10.46
C THR A 828 -5.20 0.50 10.77
N ARG A 829 -4.48 1.22 9.90
CA ARG A 829 -3.02 1.45 9.95
C ARG A 829 -2.70 2.87 9.50
N PHE A 830 -1.73 3.48 10.15
CA PHE A 830 -1.21 4.81 9.85
C PHE A 830 0.33 4.80 10.00
N ALA A 831 1.00 5.76 9.36
CA ALA A 831 2.45 5.75 9.25
C ALA A 831 3.04 7.16 9.32
N VAL A 832 4.26 7.24 9.85
CA VAL A 832 5.10 8.45 9.82
C VAL A 832 6.01 8.45 8.60
N ARG A 833 6.31 9.64 8.09
CA ARG A 833 7.37 9.81 7.09
C ARG A 833 8.73 9.53 7.74
N CYS A 834 9.39 8.45 7.33
CA CYS A 834 10.73 8.06 7.78
C CYS A 834 11.85 8.52 6.84
N ASN A 835 11.53 8.78 5.56
CA ASN A 835 12.47 9.32 4.59
C ASN A 835 12.46 10.87 4.62
N GLY A 836 12.85 11.41 5.78
CA GLY A 836 13.06 12.83 6.05
C GLY A 836 14.51 13.09 6.47
N THR A 837 14.90 14.37 6.55
CA THR A 837 16.20 14.79 7.11
C THR A 837 16.23 14.70 8.64
N GLU A 838 15.06 14.72 9.26
CA GLU A 838 14.85 14.57 10.70
C GLU A 838 14.14 13.22 10.95
N PRO A 839 14.53 12.44 11.98
CA PRO A 839 13.81 11.23 12.34
C PRO A 839 12.43 11.60 12.93
N PRO A 840 11.35 10.93 12.52
CA PRO A 840 10.02 11.22 13.06
C PRO A 840 9.97 10.91 14.56
N SER A 841 9.51 11.87 15.37
CA SER A 841 9.42 11.73 16.82
C SER A 841 7.97 11.47 17.24
N VAL A 842 7.65 10.21 17.53
CA VAL A 842 6.31 9.82 17.99
C VAL A 842 6.35 9.54 19.48
N GLU A 843 5.45 10.15 20.23
CA GLU A 843 5.28 9.96 21.66
C GLU A 843 3.98 9.22 21.95
N PHE A 844 4.07 8.19 22.79
CA PHE A 844 2.93 7.45 23.31
C PHE A 844 3.33 6.89 24.69
N SER A 845 2.46 7.04 25.69
CA SER A 845 2.61 6.41 27.00
C SER A 845 1.27 5.87 27.52
N ILE A 846 1.35 5.00 28.52
CA ILE A 846 0.19 4.45 29.22
C ILE A 846 0.32 4.77 30.71
N GLU A 847 -0.71 5.36 31.28
CA GLU A 847 -0.81 5.57 32.73
C GLU A 847 -1.48 4.35 33.36
N ILE A 848 -0.78 3.67 34.27
CA ILE A 848 -1.28 2.50 35.00
C ILE A 848 -1.10 2.77 36.50
N ASN A 849 -2.21 2.84 37.24
CA ASN A 849 -2.22 3.13 38.67
C ASN A 849 -1.41 4.40 39.03
N GLY A 850 -1.58 5.47 38.27
CA GLY A 850 -0.89 6.75 38.43
C GLY A 850 0.60 6.80 38.04
N VAL A 851 1.11 5.78 37.35
CA VAL A 851 2.50 5.73 36.85
C VAL A 851 2.50 5.70 35.31
N ASP A 852 3.24 6.62 34.70
CA ASP A 852 3.39 6.74 33.25
C ASP A 852 4.50 5.83 32.71
N TYR A 853 4.16 4.95 31.77
CA TYR A 853 5.08 4.07 31.06
C TYR A 853 5.24 4.56 29.61
N PRO A 854 6.29 5.35 29.28
CA PRO A 854 6.55 5.80 27.92
C PRO A 854 7.08 4.66 27.05
N MET A 855 6.68 4.65 25.78
CA MET A 855 7.14 3.66 24.82
C MET A 855 8.45 4.08 24.16
N ASN A 856 9.33 3.11 23.92
CA ASN A 856 10.53 3.36 23.13
C ASN A 856 10.16 3.65 21.67
N GLN A 857 10.68 4.76 21.12
CA GLN A 857 10.39 5.17 19.75
C GLN A 857 10.78 4.11 18.71
N THR A 858 11.79 3.29 18.98
CA THR A 858 12.21 2.20 18.06
C THR A 858 11.27 1.00 18.03
N ASP A 859 10.47 0.79 19.08
CA ASP A 859 9.42 -0.26 19.11
C ASP A 859 8.06 0.28 18.66
N LEU A 860 7.86 1.60 18.76
CA LEU A 860 6.68 2.32 18.27
C LEU A 860 6.76 2.62 16.77
N ILE A 861 7.94 2.96 16.24
CA ILE A 861 8.19 3.30 14.83
C ILE A 861 8.92 2.14 14.15
N ARG A 862 8.22 1.39 13.30
CA ARG A 862 8.73 0.13 12.77
C ARG A 862 9.47 0.33 11.45
N PRO A 863 10.61 -0.37 11.24
CA PRO A 863 11.33 -0.33 9.97
C PRO A 863 10.42 -0.76 8.81
N THR A 864 10.75 -0.30 7.61
CA THR A 864 9.98 -0.47 6.37
C THR A 864 9.85 -1.94 5.95
N GLY A 865 8.88 -2.65 6.54
CA GLY A 865 8.46 -3.97 6.06
C GLY A 865 7.76 -3.90 4.69
N PRO A 866 7.54 -5.05 4.02
CA PRO A 866 7.03 -5.10 2.64
C PRO A 866 5.59 -4.59 2.46
N MET A 867 4.89 -4.20 3.53
CA MET A 867 3.57 -3.56 3.53
C MET A 867 3.61 -2.08 3.91
N ALA A 868 4.79 -1.47 4.08
CA ALA A 868 4.93 -0.04 4.32
C ALA A 868 4.97 0.72 2.99
N ALA A 869 4.36 1.91 2.93
CA ALA A 869 4.46 2.76 1.75
C ALA A 869 5.90 3.29 1.59
N PRO A 870 6.42 3.45 0.35
CA PRO A 870 7.79 3.93 0.12
C PRO A 870 8.07 5.26 0.84
N GLY A 871 9.03 5.23 1.77
CA GLY A 871 9.42 6.38 2.60
C GLY A 871 8.67 6.57 3.92
N TYR A 872 7.76 5.65 4.29
CA TYR A 872 6.96 5.71 5.51
C TYR A 872 7.22 4.50 6.43
N CYS A 873 7.28 4.72 7.75
CA CYS A 873 7.34 3.67 8.76
C CYS A 873 5.95 3.42 9.36
N ASN A 874 5.53 2.15 9.42
CA ASN A 874 4.31 1.75 10.11
C ASN A 874 4.46 1.97 11.62
N LEU A 875 3.41 2.42 12.30
CA LEU A 875 3.42 2.53 13.75
C LEU A 875 2.94 1.25 14.46
N GLY A 876 3.42 1.05 15.68
CA GLY A 876 3.10 -0.08 16.56
C GLY A 876 1.73 0.03 17.25
N VAL A 877 0.89 0.98 16.83
CA VAL A 877 -0.50 1.16 17.25
C VAL A 877 -1.40 0.89 16.05
N MET A 878 -2.51 0.19 16.24
CA MET A 878 -3.45 -0.19 15.18
C MET A 878 -4.90 -0.14 15.66
N LYS A 879 -5.83 -0.08 14.71
CA LYS A 879 -7.25 -0.23 15.04
C LYS A 879 -7.56 -1.69 15.37
N SER A 880 -8.29 -1.91 16.45
CA SER A 880 -8.85 -3.21 16.86
C SER A 880 -10.07 -3.53 16.00
N SER A 881 -10.28 -4.80 15.67
CA SER A 881 -11.56 -5.29 15.13
C SER A 881 -12.59 -5.56 16.23
N ALA A 882 -12.17 -5.56 17.50
CA ALA A 882 -13.01 -5.70 18.67
C ALA A 882 -13.18 -4.36 19.40
N ALA A 883 -14.19 -4.26 20.28
CA ALA A 883 -14.37 -3.13 21.18
C ALA A 883 -13.36 -3.09 22.36
N ASP A 884 -12.46 -4.09 22.44
CA ASP A 884 -11.42 -4.18 23.46
C ASP A 884 -10.13 -3.47 23.05
N TYR A 885 -9.42 -2.95 24.05
CA TYR A 885 -8.03 -2.52 23.95
C TYR A 885 -7.08 -3.70 24.23
N THR A 886 -5.94 -3.75 23.53
CA THR A 886 -4.90 -4.77 23.77
C THR A 886 -3.52 -4.14 23.78
N LEU A 887 -2.73 -4.41 24.82
CA LEU A 887 -1.37 -3.93 25.00
C LEU A 887 -0.39 -5.02 24.56
N GLY A 888 0.02 -4.93 23.28
CA GLY A 888 0.88 -5.90 22.62
C GLY A 888 2.39 -5.68 22.82
N VAL A 889 3.18 -6.41 22.04
CA VAL A 889 4.66 -6.44 22.12
C VAL A 889 5.33 -5.06 22.07
N THR A 890 4.82 -4.09 21.29
CA THR A 890 5.35 -2.70 21.31
C THR A 890 5.31 -2.07 22.71
N PHE A 891 4.25 -2.29 23.49
CA PHE A 891 4.22 -1.86 24.89
C PHE A 891 5.11 -2.76 25.76
N LEU A 892 4.99 -4.08 25.62
CA LEU A 892 5.69 -5.06 26.47
C LEU A 892 7.21 -5.10 26.31
N ARG A 893 7.79 -4.46 25.28
CA ARG A 893 9.22 -4.20 25.18
C ARG A 893 9.69 -2.98 25.99
N SER A 894 8.79 -2.03 26.26
CA SER A 894 9.08 -0.80 27.00
C SER A 894 8.88 -0.94 28.52
N VAL A 895 8.35 -2.06 28.99
CA VAL A 895 8.13 -2.38 30.41
C VAL A 895 8.82 -3.69 30.82
N TYR A 896 9.19 -3.81 32.08
CA TYR A 896 9.33 -5.12 32.74
C TYR A 896 7.96 -5.56 33.23
N LEU A 897 7.51 -6.74 32.77
CA LEU A 897 6.23 -7.33 33.17
C LEU A 897 6.47 -8.46 34.16
N ALA A 898 6.01 -8.28 35.40
CA ALA A 898 5.85 -9.35 36.36
C ALA A 898 4.40 -9.87 36.36
N TYR A 899 4.21 -11.14 36.71
CA TYR A 899 2.90 -11.72 36.98
C TYR A 899 2.97 -12.61 38.20
N ARG A 900 2.07 -12.36 39.15
CA ARG A 900 1.86 -13.19 40.34
C ARG A 900 0.55 -13.95 40.13
N PHE A 901 0.65 -15.27 39.94
CA PHE A 901 -0.52 -16.09 39.60
C PHE A 901 -1.36 -16.43 40.84
N PRO A 902 -2.68 -16.58 40.71
CA PRO A 902 -3.57 -16.87 41.84
C PRO A 902 -3.18 -18.19 42.55
N THR A 903 -3.06 -18.12 43.88
CA THR A 903 -2.74 -19.26 44.75
C THR A 903 -3.43 -19.10 46.10
N GLY A 904 -4.10 -20.14 46.58
CA GLY A 904 -4.88 -20.09 47.83
C GLY A 904 -5.92 -18.97 47.82
N SER A 905 -5.90 -18.11 48.84
CA SER A 905 -6.75 -16.93 48.96
C SER A 905 -6.25 -15.70 48.18
N CYS A 906 -5.02 -15.71 47.68
CA CYS A 906 -4.42 -14.58 46.98
C CYS A 906 -4.77 -14.60 45.48
N PRO A 907 -5.36 -13.52 44.92
CA PRO A 907 -5.74 -13.46 43.52
C PRO A 907 -4.54 -13.24 42.59
N GLY A 908 -4.81 -13.15 41.29
CA GLY A 908 -3.81 -12.82 40.27
C GLY A 908 -3.51 -11.32 40.20
N TYR A 909 -2.25 -10.97 39.95
CA TYR A 909 -1.78 -9.60 39.73
C TYR A 909 -0.77 -9.54 38.58
N TYR A 910 -0.84 -8.49 37.76
CA TYR A 910 0.29 -8.06 36.92
C TYR A 910 1.07 -6.96 37.63
N GLY A 911 2.38 -6.93 37.44
CA GLY A 911 3.30 -5.94 37.99
C GLY A 911 4.07 -5.25 36.87
N PHE A 912 4.14 -3.92 36.91
CA PHE A 912 4.81 -3.10 35.90
C PHE A 912 5.97 -2.32 36.50
N ALA A 913 7.16 -2.44 35.91
CA ALA A 913 8.34 -1.66 36.28
C ALA A 913 9.09 -1.19 35.03
N VAL A 914 10.03 -0.26 35.21
CA VAL A 914 10.95 0.17 34.15
C VAL A 914 11.93 -0.99 33.90
N PRO A 915 12.13 -1.47 32.67
CA PRO A 915 13.14 -2.50 32.41
C PRO A 915 14.52 -1.86 32.54
N LYS A 916 15.49 -2.58 33.11
CA LYS A 916 16.81 -2.02 33.43
C LYS A 916 17.54 -1.54 32.17
N GLY A 917 17.94 -0.27 32.14
CA GLY A 917 18.49 0.39 30.95
C GLY A 917 17.46 0.72 29.84
N GLY A 918 16.17 0.62 30.12
CA GLY A 918 15.09 1.05 29.24
C GLY A 918 14.81 2.57 29.30
N PRO A 919 13.77 3.06 28.59
CA PRO A 919 13.39 4.46 28.65
C PRO A 919 12.94 4.83 30.08
N THR A 920 13.70 5.69 30.76
CA THR A 920 13.33 6.16 32.09
C THR A 920 12.04 7.00 32.02
N PRO A 921 11.00 6.69 32.83
CA PRO A 921 9.80 7.51 32.88
C PRO A 921 10.14 8.93 33.35
N THR A 922 9.45 9.91 32.78
CA THR A 922 9.77 11.35 32.91
C THR A 922 9.62 11.90 34.33
N SER A 923 9.09 11.11 35.25
CA SER A 923 9.04 11.43 36.68
C SER A 923 9.17 10.17 37.54
N LYS A 924 9.62 10.35 38.79
CA LYS A 924 9.66 9.28 39.81
C LYS A 924 8.27 9.09 40.46
N GLN A 925 7.24 8.90 39.64
CA GLN A 925 5.90 8.54 40.09
C GLN A 925 5.96 7.28 40.96
N LYS A 926 5.16 7.27 42.03
CA LYS A 926 4.86 6.08 42.82
C LYS A 926 3.45 5.60 42.45
N PRO A 927 3.17 4.28 42.54
CA PRO A 927 1.82 3.75 42.43
C PRO A 927 0.83 4.53 43.30
N ARG A 928 -0.28 4.98 42.70
CA ARG A 928 -1.33 5.76 43.36
C ARG A 928 -2.04 4.97 44.45
N THR A 929 -2.15 3.65 44.25
CA THR A 929 -2.68 2.69 45.21
C THR A 929 -1.78 1.46 45.29
N THR A 930 -1.83 0.75 46.41
CA THR A 930 -1.23 -0.58 46.57
C THR A 930 -2.37 -1.54 46.92
N PRO A 931 -2.43 -2.76 46.35
CA PRO A 931 -3.42 -3.75 46.73
C PRO A 931 -3.46 -3.98 48.25
N THR A 932 -4.65 -4.09 48.83
CA THR A 932 -4.83 -4.15 50.31
C THR A 932 -4.30 -5.43 50.93
N ASP A 933 -4.11 -6.47 50.11
CA ASP A 933 -3.51 -7.77 50.40
C ASP A 933 -2.01 -7.84 50.02
N ALA A 934 -1.41 -6.79 49.46
CA ALA A 934 -0.03 -6.82 48.96
C ALA A 934 0.99 -7.28 50.02
N ALA A 935 0.79 -6.88 51.28
CA ALA A 935 1.67 -7.24 52.39
C ALA A 935 1.76 -8.77 52.65
N THR A 936 0.74 -9.54 52.27
CA THR A 936 0.71 -11.01 52.39
C THR A 936 0.87 -11.71 51.04
N CYS A 937 0.27 -11.18 49.98
CA CYS A 937 0.20 -11.83 48.68
C CYS A 937 1.34 -11.47 47.71
N LEU A 938 2.06 -10.37 47.94
CA LEU A 938 3.14 -9.84 47.09
C LEU A 938 4.49 -9.72 47.83
N SER A 939 4.61 -10.38 48.99
CA SER A 939 5.89 -10.58 49.67
C SER A 939 6.60 -11.80 49.07
N PHE A 940 7.77 -11.60 48.47
CA PHE A 940 8.51 -12.65 47.76
C PHE A 940 9.88 -12.90 48.39
N VAL A 941 10.32 -14.16 48.38
CA VAL A 941 11.67 -14.55 48.78
C VAL A 941 12.63 -14.20 47.64
N THR A 942 13.51 -13.22 47.88
CA THR A 942 14.58 -12.86 46.95
C THR A 942 15.51 -14.06 46.71
N PRO A 943 15.77 -14.47 45.45
CA PRO A 943 16.70 -15.56 45.17
C PRO A 943 18.13 -15.16 45.57
N SER A 944 18.84 -16.05 46.26
CA SER A 944 20.24 -15.82 46.67
C SER A 944 21.26 -16.07 45.54
N SER A 945 20.83 -16.70 44.44
CA SER A 945 21.58 -16.89 43.20
C SER A 945 20.60 -17.16 42.04
N THR A 946 21.06 -16.97 40.80
CA THR A 946 20.30 -17.34 39.59
C THR A 946 20.06 -18.87 39.58
N PRO A 947 18.81 -19.36 39.56
CA PRO A 947 18.54 -20.80 39.61
C PRO A 947 18.99 -21.52 38.34
N THR A 948 19.75 -22.60 38.47
CA THR A 948 20.09 -23.47 37.33
C THR A 948 18.84 -24.23 36.86
N PRO A 949 18.42 -24.11 35.58
CA PRO A 949 17.11 -24.57 35.13
C PRO A 949 17.07 -26.10 34.85
N THR A 950 17.02 -26.90 35.92
CA THR A 950 16.85 -28.36 35.85
C THR A 950 15.45 -28.76 36.31
N ILE A 951 14.42 -28.28 35.60
CA ILE A 951 13.01 -28.59 35.90
C ILE A 951 12.70 -30.03 35.45
N ALA A 952 12.79 -30.97 36.39
CA ALA A 952 12.42 -32.37 36.17
C ALA A 952 10.94 -32.61 36.47
N VAL A 953 10.11 -32.70 35.42
CA VAL A 953 8.70 -33.09 35.55
C VAL A 953 8.62 -34.62 35.69
N SER A 954 8.61 -35.11 36.93
CA SER A 954 8.55 -36.54 37.26
C SER A 954 7.29 -37.24 36.71
N LYS A 955 7.47 -38.51 36.30
CA LYS A 955 6.59 -39.33 35.43
C LYS A 955 5.32 -39.89 36.12
N GLU A 956 4.91 -39.29 37.23
CA GLU A 956 4.04 -39.92 38.25
C GLU A 956 2.53 -39.75 37.98
N LEU A 957 2.15 -39.20 36.82
CA LEU A 957 0.78 -39.22 36.31
C LEU A 957 0.59 -40.36 35.31
N GLN A 958 0.70 -41.61 35.79
CA GLN A 958 -0.06 -42.69 35.17
C GLN A 958 -1.48 -42.64 35.72
N PRO A 959 -2.54 -42.55 34.88
CA PRO A 959 -3.89 -42.81 35.36
C PRO A 959 -3.97 -44.24 35.87
N SER A 960 -4.54 -44.44 37.06
CA SER A 960 -4.58 -45.71 37.81
C SER A 960 -5.56 -46.76 37.23
N GLY A 961 -5.71 -46.77 35.90
CA GLY A 961 -6.71 -47.54 35.14
C GLY A 961 -6.12 -48.59 34.19
N SER A 962 -4.98 -49.20 34.52
CA SER A 962 -4.59 -50.45 33.87
C SER A 962 -5.49 -51.59 34.35
N SER A 963 -6.36 -52.11 33.49
CA SER A 963 -7.09 -53.34 33.78
C SER A 963 -6.10 -54.49 33.96
N GLU A 964 -6.32 -55.35 34.96
CA GLU A 964 -5.57 -56.61 35.12
C GLU A 964 -5.99 -57.66 34.07
N GLU A 965 -7.10 -57.42 33.37
CA GLU A 965 -7.58 -58.23 32.25
C GLU A 965 -6.58 -58.18 31.07
N THR A 966 -5.94 -59.32 30.81
CA THR A 966 -5.12 -59.53 29.62
C THR A 966 -5.89 -60.33 28.58
N TYR A 967 -5.58 -60.11 27.31
CA TYR A 967 -6.28 -60.70 26.17
C TYR A 967 -5.29 -61.46 25.26
N PRO A 968 -5.68 -62.61 24.68
CA PRO A 968 -4.81 -63.40 23.83
C PRO A 968 -4.71 -62.78 22.43
N VAL A 969 -3.48 -62.60 21.92
CA VAL A 969 -3.25 -61.97 20.62
C VAL A 969 -3.34 -62.99 19.48
N HIS A 970 -4.41 -62.91 18.68
CA HIS A 970 -4.62 -63.81 17.55
C HIS A 970 -3.46 -63.75 16.54
N GLY A 971 -2.93 -64.91 16.14
CA GLY A 971 -1.78 -65.02 15.24
C GLY A 971 -0.40 -65.04 15.93
N ARG A 972 -0.33 -65.16 17.26
CA ARG A 972 0.91 -65.44 18.00
C ARG A 972 0.82 -66.73 18.82
N THR A 973 1.97 -67.26 19.22
CA THR A 973 2.09 -68.44 20.09
C THR A 973 1.50 -68.18 21.47
N GLU A 974 0.98 -69.24 22.10
CA GLU A 974 -0.12 -69.19 23.08
C GLU A 974 0.16 -68.44 24.40
N ASP A 975 1.43 -68.15 24.71
CA ASP A 975 1.85 -67.47 25.95
C ASP A 975 1.82 -65.93 25.88
N GLN A 976 1.60 -65.29 24.73
CA GLN A 976 1.59 -63.82 24.61
C GLN A 976 0.21 -63.19 24.87
N TRP A 977 -0.10 -63.03 26.15
CA TRP A 977 -1.22 -62.27 26.68
C TRP A 977 -0.87 -60.78 26.84
N VAL A 978 -1.76 -59.87 26.43
CA VAL A 978 -1.50 -58.42 26.45
C VAL A 978 -2.63 -57.68 27.18
N ALA A 979 -2.28 -56.81 28.14
CA ALA A 979 -3.23 -55.95 28.83
C ALA A 979 -3.69 -54.81 27.91
N LEU A 980 -4.99 -54.69 27.69
CA LEU A 980 -5.59 -53.65 26.84
C LEU A 980 -6.09 -52.49 27.72
N ARG A 981 -5.51 -51.29 27.54
CA ARG A 981 -6.00 -50.07 28.20
C ARG A 981 -7.27 -49.56 27.50
N GLY A 982 -8.26 -49.12 28.28
CA GLY A 982 -9.49 -48.47 27.79
C GLY A 982 -10.66 -49.40 27.39
N VAL A 983 -10.57 -50.72 27.62
CA VAL A 983 -11.64 -51.66 27.21
C VAL A 983 -12.99 -51.35 27.90
N LYS A 984 -12.96 -50.84 29.14
CA LYS A 984 -14.17 -50.49 29.92
C LYS A 984 -14.82 -49.17 29.48
N ASP A 985 -14.15 -48.41 28.63
CA ASP A 985 -14.62 -47.12 28.09
C ASP A 985 -15.22 -47.24 26.68
N LEU A 986 -15.23 -48.46 26.10
CA LEU A 986 -15.86 -48.73 24.80
C LEU A 986 -17.40 -48.82 24.96
N PRO A 987 -18.19 -48.00 24.25
CA PRO A 987 -19.64 -48.11 24.27
C PRO A 987 -20.10 -49.44 23.62
N PRO A 988 -21.20 -50.05 24.09
CA PRO A 988 -21.63 -51.37 23.63
C PRO A 988 -21.99 -51.36 22.13
N LEU A 989 -21.27 -52.17 21.35
CA LEU A 989 -21.44 -52.31 19.91
C LEU A 989 -22.83 -52.86 19.56
N LYS A 990 -23.74 -51.98 19.13
CA LYS A 990 -25.00 -52.37 18.47
C LYS A 990 -24.70 -52.90 17.07
N VAL A 991 -24.64 -54.22 16.92
CA VAL A 991 -24.58 -54.88 15.62
C VAL A 991 -25.93 -54.76 14.93
N SER A 992 -26.06 -53.86 13.96
CA SER A 992 -27.19 -53.82 13.03
C SER A 992 -27.00 -54.86 11.93
N GLY A 993 -27.79 -55.94 11.96
CA GLY A 993 -27.80 -56.92 10.88
C GLY A 993 -28.29 -56.29 9.56
N GLY A 994 -27.52 -56.45 8.49
CA GLY A 994 -27.83 -55.93 7.15
C GLY A 994 -27.24 -56.82 6.07
N ILE A 995 -28.02 -57.80 5.61
CA ILE A 995 -27.64 -58.70 4.51
C ILE A 995 -27.86 -57.98 3.19
N TYR A 996 -26.83 -57.89 2.35
CA TYR A 996 -26.99 -57.75 0.89
C TYR A 996 -25.99 -58.66 0.16
N GLY A 997 -26.42 -59.19 -0.99
CA GLY A 997 -25.73 -60.25 -1.72
C GLY A 997 -24.96 -59.79 -2.95
N PHE A 998 -24.41 -60.79 -3.67
CA PHE A 998 -23.63 -60.63 -4.91
C PHE A 998 -24.43 -60.06 -6.09
N GLY A 999 -23.74 -59.34 -6.99
CA GLY A 999 -24.18 -59.09 -8.36
C GLY A 999 -23.57 -57.85 -8.99
N GLY A 1000 -22.49 -58.01 -9.77
CA GLY A 1000 -21.78 -56.92 -10.47
C GLY A 1000 -20.28 -57.17 -10.55
#